data_AF-A0A7Z9I8W1-F1
#
_entry.id   AF-A0A7Z9I8W1-F1
#
_cell.length_a   1.000
_cell.length_b   1.000
_cell.length_c   1.000
_cell.angle_alpha   90.00
_cell.angle_beta   90.00
_cell.angle_gamma   90.00
#
_symmetry.space_group_name_H-M   'P 1'
#
loop_
_entity.id
_entity.type
_entity.pdbx_description
1 polymer ?
#
loop_
_entity_poly.entity_id
_entity_poly.type
_entity_poly.pdbx_seq_one_letter_code
_entity_poly.pdbx_strand_id
1 'polypeptide(L)'
;LIMICGPRGHAVEDNDHSIRGTVVDTSGTGVEGVMVSAVDDQHRKWTSVFTQKDGSFAIAGLRNVDHKLRTRLLGLADEWKSRVEVGSDDLLIQTRSAIGQELELQRTANSAFSMLQFDNPRDKMNFKMYCTYCHQVGTLGFRTPEQPVDWETMLRRMDGFGGLYPHTQKTIIGRLRETYNDAAVDKWPDFVPPPAPTGMATAATITMWEMDELHQGSFHDLEVGRDGNVYAVNISKARMLALDPRTGEQTSFQYPRGTHGPHSIETANDGSLWTTMCASGKMVRFDINTKQFETYSSAEAPKTRGSYPHTLRINPQDPEGLIWYTDAGSNSCYSLHPVTHEVVNYKLLSAGQALGAGRGESRGITPYGIDFSPVDGMIWYSKLNGNRIGRIDPTVEGGNIKEWNPPFRGPRRLHVAPDGMVWVPGFGSGVFGKFDPYQEKWTVYELPDAENQIPYALNVDSKGIVWICGTGNDTINRFDPKTETLVEFRLPMRVSYTREIEFDDEGNIWTSTSGPARHMERGVGAVIRISLPESLPANGGVKLLAKTYAGDHDIGNLATAPKQKPKPDNRALFAEIDKAEMPVAYVAQEHQKYVDAKIAALPPQRRPRVGQLWNEFTRLNPDRRSDGAMFIRILDYVVNLDSDSGPQRRFIKKWQHHNFGSLANRLDDRSIENGKLIYEQAACNRCHTIDGKGAKYGPDLTTTAHRFQGIKLLHQMVKPSAEIHKDFRPQLIVVDTGRVLTGLVVEETEDQLRLVPNLLKPDKVELIEKSSIEERKTSEVSSMPAGLLDTFTVEEILDLTAYIRSVAPEPGSPAPK
;
A
#
# COMPACT_ATOMS: atom_id res chain seq x y z
N LEU A 1 -21.44 18.57 72.39
CA LEU A 1 -21.71 19.68 71.47
C LEU A 1 -20.75 19.57 70.29
N ILE A 2 -21.27 19.18 69.14
CA ILE A 2 -20.61 19.29 67.82
C ILE A 2 -21.52 20.24 67.04
N MET A 3 -21.00 21.37 66.58
CA MET A 3 -21.71 22.27 65.65
C MET A 3 -20.84 22.53 64.43
N ILE A 4 -21.11 21.73 63.40
CA ILE A 4 -21.39 22.06 61.99
C ILE A 4 -20.92 23.45 61.49
N CYS A 5 -20.07 23.44 60.47
CA CYS A 5 -19.98 24.50 59.48
C CYS A 5 -19.93 23.83 58.08
N GLY A 6 -20.96 24.07 57.27
CA GLY A 6 -21.14 23.44 55.95
C GLY A 6 -20.22 24.01 54.84
N PRO A 7 -20.14 23.35 53.68
CA PRO A 7 -19.29 23.78 52.59
C PRO A 7 -19.89 24.98 51.86
N ARG A 8 -19.10 26.05 51.71
CA ARG A 8 -19.38 27.15 50.78
C ARG A 8 -19.27 26.62 49.37
N GLY A 9 -20.40 26.52 48.67
CA GLY A 9 -20.42 26.33 47.23
C GLY A 9 -19.61 27.43 46.56
N HIS A 10 -18.58 27.02 45.81
CA HIS A 10 -18.00 27.88 44.80
C HIS A 10 -19.00 27.89 43.64
N ALA A 11 -19.73 28.99 43.50
CA ALA A 11 -20.33 29.33 42.22
C ALA A 11 -19.16 29.57 41.27
N VAL A 12 -18.93 28.61 40.38
CA VAL A 12 -18.09 28.80 39.19
C VAL A 12 -18.89 29.73 38.29
N GLU A 13 -18.38 30.94 38.05
CA GLU A 13 -18.85 31.78 36.95
C GLU A 13 -18.46 31.05 35.65
N ASP A 14 -19.39 30.24 35.12
CA ASP A 14 -19.31 29.63 33.80
C ASP A 14 -19.42 30.74 32.74
N ASN A 15 -18.30 31.35 32.37
CA ASN A 15 -18.14 31.92 31.04
C ASN A 15 -17.96 30.74 30.08
N ASP A 16 -19.06 30.12 29.70
CA ASP A 16 -19.06 28.91 28.89
C ASP A 16 -18.55 29.24 27.49
N HIS A 17 -17.25 29.03 27.27
CA HIS A 17 -16.59 29.17 25.98
C HIS A 17 -17.02 28.05 25.03
N SER A 18 -18.31 28.05 24.66
CA SER A 18 -18.95 27.00 23.88
C SER A 18 -19.71 27.51 22.67
N ILE A 19 -20.00 26.60 21.75
CA ILE A 19 -20.92 26.80 20.63
C ILE A 19 -21.98 25.71 20.72
N ARG A 20 -23.26 26.10 20.72
CA ARG A 20 -24.41 25.19 20.90
C ARG A 20 -25.42 25.35 19.77
N GLY A 21 -26.13 24.27 19.46
CA GLY A 21 -27.16 24.30 18.44
C GLY A 21 -27.80 22.95 18.16
N THR A 22 -28.56 22.90 17.07
CA THR A 22 -29.30 21.73 16.63
C THR A 22 -29.11 21.54 15.12
N VAL A 23 -28.83 20.30 14.73
CA VAL A 23 -28.84 19.88 13.33
C VAL A 23 -30.17 19.20 13.01
N VAL A 24 -30.86 19.69 11.99
CA VAL A 24 -32.18 19.19 11.55
C VAL A 24 -32.16 18.77 10.09
N ASP A 25 -33.09 17.90 9.71
CA ASP A 25 -33.34 17.55 8.31
C ASP A 25 -34.23 18.59 7.59
N THR A 26 -34.63 18.31 6.35
CA THR A 26 -35.51 19.20 5.57
C THR A 26 -36.92 19.35 6.14
N SER A 27 -37.35 18.44 7.01
CA SER A 27 -38.64 18.50 7.73
C SER A 27 -38.56 19.26 9.06
N GLY A 28 -37.35 19.62 9.51
CA GLY A 28 -37.11 20.23 10.81
C GLY A 28 -36.93 19.22 11.95
N THR A 29 -36.80 17.92 11.64
CA THR A 29 -36.57 16.87 12.64
C THR A 29 -35.08 16.78 12.97
N GLY A 30 -34.73 16.67 14.25
CA GLY A 30 -33.35 16.51 14.70
C GLY A 30 -32.65 15.27 14.14
N VAL A 31 -31.38 15.42 13.76
CA VAL A 31 -30.60 14.34 13.14
C VAL A 31 -29.49 13.88 14.10
N GLU A 32 -29.56 12.63 14.56
CA GLU A 32 -28.56 12.01 15.44
C GLU A 32 -27.25 11.67 14.69
N GLY A 33 -26.12 11.76 15.40
CA GLY A 33 -24.84 11.23 14.93
C GLY A 33 -24.16 12.08 13.85
N VAL A 34 -24.64 13.29 13.58
CA VAL A 34 -23.96 14.26 12.73
C VAL A 34 -22.76 14.80 13.48
N MET A 35 -21.57 14.66 12.90
CA MET A 35 -20.39 15.29 13.48
C MET A 35 -20.43 16.79 13.20
N VAL A 36 -20.31 17.60 14.26
CA VAL A 36 -20.17 19.06 14.18
C VAL A 36 -18.76 19.41 14.62
N SER A 37 -18.00 20.07 13.73
CA SER A 37 -16.60 20.43 13.97
C SER A 37 -16.44 21.95 14.00
N ALA A 38 -15.92 22.49 15.09
CA ALA A 38 -15.45 23.87 15.18
C ALA A 38 -13.98 23.95 14.80
N VAL A 39 -13.66 24.79 13.82
CA VAL A 39 -12.31 24.96 13.27
C VAL A 39 -11.77 26.33 13.64
N ASP A 40 -10.67 26.33 14.39
CA ASP A 40 -9.80 27.47 14.65
C ASP A 40 -8.73 27.50 13.56
N ASP A 41 -8.87 28.40 12.57
CA ASP A 41 -7.91 28.50 11.46
C ASP A 41 -6.52 28.98 11.93
N GLN A 42 -6.42 29.75 13.01
CA GLN A 42 -5.13 30.28 13.48
C GLN A 42 -4.24 29.17 14.03
N HIS A 43 -4.83 28.26 14.82
CA HIS A 43 -4.13 27.08 15.33
C HIS A 43 -4.32 25.83 14.47
N ARG A 44 -5.05 25.96 13.35
CA ARG A 44 -5.42 24.85 12.45
C ARG A 44 -5.97 23.65 13.23
N LYS A 45 -6.79 23.95 14.23
CA LYS A 45 -7.32 23.00 15.22
C LYS A 45 -8.80 22.79 14.97
N TRP A 46 -9.22 21.54 14.99
CA TRP A 46 -10.59 21.10 14.86
C TRP A 46 -11.02 20.48 16.18
N THR A 47 -12.18 20.89 16.69
CA THR A 47 -12.83 20.27 17.85
C THR A 47 -14.20 19.79 17.43
N SER A 48 -14.40 18.47 17.49
CA SER A 48 -15.55 17.79 16.90
C SER A 48 -16.33 17.02 17.96
N VAL A 49 -17.66 17.14 17.91
CA VAL A 49 -18.62 16.37 18.71
C VAL A 49 -19.68 15.79 17.79
N PHE A 50 -20.50 14.88 18.30
CA PHE A 50 -21.64 14.34 17.56
C PHE A 50 -22.96 14.87 18.12
N THR A 51 -23.93 15.07 17.23
CA THR A 51 -25.29 15.42 17.61
C THR A 51 -25.96 14.27 18.36
N GLN A 52 -26.77 14.63 19.35
CA GLN A 52 -27.60 13.72 20.13
C GLN A 52 -28.87 13.33 19.36
N LYS A 53 -29.72 12.48 19.97
CA LYS A 53 -30.95 11.96 19.34
C LYS A 53 -31.91 13.02 18.81
N ASP A 54 -31.97 14.16 19.48
CA ASP A 54 -32.80 15.32 19.09
C ASP A 54 -32.08 16.29 18.13
N GLY A 55 -30.90 15.92 17.64
CA GLY A 55 -30.06 16.76 16.79
C GLY A 55 -29.21 17.78 17.53
N SER A 56 -29.33 17.90 18.86
CA SER A 56 -28.60 18.89 19.63
C SER A 56 -27.09 18.59 19.70
N PHE A 57 -26.27 19.64 19.77
CA PHE A 57 -24.83 19.54 20.00
C PHE A 57 -24.34 20.70 20.88
N ALA A 58 -23.23 20.47 21.58
CA ALA A 58 -22.49 21.49 22.31
C ALA A 58 -21.00 21.22 22.18
N ILE A 59 -20.24 22.20 21.70
CA ILE A 59 -18.77 22.14 21.61
C ILE A 59 -18.23 23.13 22.63
N ALA A 60 -17.64 22.63 23.72
CA ALA A 60 -17.07 23.45 24.79
C ALA A 60 -15.54 23.56 24.71
N GLY A 61 -14.95 24.44 25.51
CA GLY A 61 -13.49 24.60 25.62
C GLY A 61 -12.85 25.25 24.39
N LEU A 62 -13.59 26.10 23.69
CA LEU A 62 -13.12 26.80 22.50
C LEU A 62 -12.34 28.07 22.86
N ARG A 63 -11.39 28.46 22.02
CA ARG A 63 -10.70 29.76 22.15
C ARG A 63 -11.67 30.88 21.80
N ASN A 64 -11.53 32.06 22.39
CA ASN A 64 -12.40 33.19 22.05
C ASN A 64 -12.01 33.85 20.71
N VAL A 65 -12.29 33.14 19.61
CA VAL A 65 -12.08 33.55 18.21
C VAL A 65 -13.27 33.11 17.36
N ASP A 66 -13.39 33.69 16.17
CA ASP A 66 -14.33 33.21 15.16
C ASP A 66 -13.95 31.81 14.70
N HIS A 67 -14.91 30.89 14.71
CA HIS A 67 -14.74 29.54 14.18
C HIS A 67 -15.46 29.36 12.86
N LYS A 68 -14.97 28.43 12.04
CA LYS A 68 -15.78 27.79 11.00
C LYS A 68 -16.44 26.55 11.59
N LEU A 69 -17.71 26.33 11.30
CA LEU A 69 -18.38 25.08 11.61
C LEU A 69 -18.53 24.23 10.35
N ARG A 70 -18.24 22.94 10.49
CA ARG A 70 -18.55 21.91 9.48
C ARG A 70 -19.48 20.87 10.09
N THR A 71 -20.56 20.54 9.39
CA THR A 71 -21.32 19.31 9.68
C THR A 71 -20.91 18.20 8.73
N ARG A 72 -20.77 16.97 9.25
CA ARG A 72 -20.46 15.79 8.44
C ARG A 72 -21.19 14.56 8.96
N LEU A 73 -21.92 13.91 8.06
CA LEU A 73 -22.44 12.56 8.21
C LEU A 73 -22.50 11.94 6.82
N LEU A 74 -21.89 10.77 6.63
CA LEU A 74 -21.93 10.09 5.33
C LEU A 74 -23.40 9.88 4.90
N GLY A 75 -23.75 10.33 3.70
CA GLY A 75 -25.10 10.37 3.16
C GLY A 75 -25.77 11.75 3.21
N LEU A 76 -25.30 12.68 4.04
CA LEU A 76 -25.74 14.07 4.07
C LEU A 76 -24.73 14.97 3.40
N ALA A 77 -25.17 16.05 2.75
CA ALA A 77 -24.27 17.07 2.25
C ALA A 77 -23.55 17.76 3.41
N ASP A 78 -22.25 17.99 3.25
CA ASP A 78 -21.47 18.72 4.25
C ASP A 78 -21.88 20.20 4.21
N GLU A 79 -22.23 20.77 5.36
CA GLU A 79 -22.56 22.20 5.47
C GLU A 79 -21.43 22.95 6.17
N TRP A 80 -21.16 24.17 5.69
CA TRP A 80 -20.16 25.06 6.26
C TRP A 80 -20.79 26.37 6.70
N LYS A 81 -20.56 26.76 7.95
CA LYS A 81 -20.85 28.11 8.45
C LYS A 81 -19.53 28.80 8.80
N SER A 82 -19.39 30.06 8.41
CA SER A 82 -18.18 30.87 8.66
C SER A 82 -18.46 31.93 9.70
N ARG A 83 -17.43 32.31 10.48
CA ARG A 83 -17.50 33.38 11.50
C ARG A 83 -18.57 33.11 12.56
N VAL A 84 -18.50 31.93 13.17
CA VAL A 84 -19.35 31.58 14.32
C VAL A 84 -18.62 31.95 15.60
N GLU A 85 -19.22 32.85 16.36
CA GLU A 85 -18.67 33.35 17.62
C GLU A 85 -18.90 32.37 18.76
N VAL A 86 -17.94 32.31 19.69
CA VAL A 86 -18.12 31.58 20.96
C VAL A 86 -19.20 32.27 21.80
N GLY A 87 -20.06 31.48 22.44
CA GLY A 87 -21.29 31.95 23.10
C GLY A 87 -22.50 31.95 22.17
N SER A 88 -22.37 31.46 20.93
CA SER A 88 -23.53 31.23 20.05
C SER A 88 -24.38 30.09 20.61
N ASP A 89 -25.51 30.46 21.18
CA ASP A 89 -26.57 29.56 21.61
C ASP A 89 -27.66 29.48 20.53
N ASP A 90 -28.33 28.32 20.39
CA ASP A 90 -29.45 28.08 19.47
C ASP A 90 -29.12 28.13 17.96
N LEU A 91 -27.90 27.77 17.54
CA LEU A 91 -27.58 27.63 16.12
C LEU A 91 -28.42 26.53 15.44
N LEU A 92 -29.21 26.91 14.45
CA LEU A 92 -29.92 25.95 13.60
C LEU A 92 -29.13 25.65 12.32
N ILE A 93 -28.81 24.37 12.10
CA ILE A 93 -28.17 23.88 10.88
C ILE A 93 -29.12 22.91 10.18
N GLN A 94 -29.63 23.30 9.02
CA GLN A 94 -30.46 22.43 8.21
C GLN A 94 -29.57 21.59 7.28
N THR A 95 -29.82 20.29 7.21
CA THR A 95 -29.10 19.34 6.37
C THR A 95 -30.00 18.79 5.26
N ARG A 96 -29.35 18.24 4.24
CA ARG A 96 -30.00 17.54 3.12
C ARG A 96 -29.18 16.31 2.74
N SER A 97 -29.79 15.37 2.02
CA SER A 97 -29.06 14.25 1.43
C SER A 97 -27.99 14.74 0.46
N ALA A 98 -26.84 14.08 0.47
CA ALA A 98 -25.82 14.21 -0.56
C ALA A 98 -26.29 13.50 -1.83
N ILE A 99 -26.00 14.09 -3.00
CA ILE A 99 -26.39 13.53 -4.31
C ILE A 99 -25.22 13.60 -5.30
N GLY A 100 -25.23 12.69 -6.28
CA GLY A 100 -24.24 12.65 -7.37
C GLY A 100 -22.80 12.71 -6.87
N GLN A 101 -22.04 13.70 -7.35
CA GLN A 101 -20.63 13.86 -7.00
C GLN A 101 -20.39 14.12 -5.50
N GLU A 102 -21.31 14.79 -4.80
CA GLU A 102 -21.17 15.03 -3.36
C GLU A 102 -21.16 13.72 -2.57
N LEU A 103 -22.05 12.80 -2.94
CA LEU A 103 -22.15 11.47 -2.34
C LEU A 103 -20.94 10.61 -2.71
N GLU A 104 -20.46 10.67 -3.95
CA GLU A 104 -19.27 9.93 -4.38
C GLU A 104 -17.98 10.45 -3.71
N LEU A 105 -17.86 11.75 -3.45
CA LEU A 105 -16.73 12.32 -2.70
C LEU A 105 -16.66 11.85 -1.24
N GLN A 106 -17.74 11.28 -0.72
CA GLN A 106 -17.80 10.69 0.62
C GLN A 106 -17.39 9.22 0.66
N ARG A 107 -17.27 8.56 -0.51
CA ARG A 107 -16.89 7.15 -0.59
C ARG A 107 -15.54 6.92 0.06
N THR A 108 -15.50 6.00 1.01
CA THR A 108 -14.28 5.61 1.73
C THR A 108 -13.34 4.80 0.83
N ALA A 109 -12.06 4.76 1.19
CA ALA A 109 -11.05 4.05 0.39
C ALA A 109 -11.31 2.54 0.30
N ASN A 110 -11.77 1.88 1.36
CA ASN A 110 -12.16 0.46 1.32
C ASN A 110 -13.36 0.22 0.39
N SER A 111 -14.36 1.12 0.39
CA SER A 111 -15.50 1.04 -0.52
C SER A 111 -15.06 1.22 -1.97
N ALA A 112 -14.20 2.21 -2.26
CA ALA A 112 -13.65 2.39 -3.60
C ALA A 112 -12.76 1.21 -4.03
N PHE A 113 -11.96 0.66 -3.10
CA PHE A 113 -11.16 -0.54 -3.34
C PHE A 113 -12.02 -1.76 -3.70
N SER A 114 -13.22 -1.87 -3.13
CA SER A 114 -14.15 -2.96 -3.43
C SER A 114 -14.62 -2.99 -4.89
N MET A 115 -14.50 -1.86 -5.62
CA MET A 115 -14.83 -1.79 -7.04
C MET A 115 -13.80 -2.54 -7.91
N LEU A 116 -12.57 -2.72 -7.42
CA LEU A 116 -11.51 -3.42 -8.13
C LEU A 116 -11.73 -4.93 -8.11
N GLN A 117 -11.92 -5.50 -9.30
CA GLN A 117 -12.22 -6.92 -9.48
C GLN A 117 -10.97 -7.79 -9.54
N PHE A 118 -10.96 -8.88 -8.78
CA PHE A 118 -9.88 -9.87 -8.75
C PHE A 118 -10.35 -11.25 -9.22
N ASP A 119 -9.46 -12.00 -9.85
CA ASP A 119 -9.77 -13.35 -10.35
C ASP A 119 -10.06 -14.35 -9.22
N ASN A 120 -9.49 -14.11 -8.04
CA ASN A 120 -9.75 -14.90 -6.84
C ASN A 120 -9.39 -14.08 -5.57
N PRO A 121 -9.90 -14.50 -4.39
CA PRO A 121 -9.63 -13.82 -3.12
C PRO A 121 -8.15 -13.75 -2.74
N ARG A 122 -7.33 -14.73 -3.15
CA ARG A 122 -5.90 -14.73 -2.83
C ARG A 122 -5.17 -13.59 -3.54
N ASP A 123 -5.53 -13.30 -4.79
CA ASP A 123 -4.96 -12.17 -5.53
C ASP A 123 -5.34 -10.82 -4.93
N LYS A 124 -6.57 -10.70 -4.41
CA LYS A 124 -6.98 -9.51 -3.66
C LYS A 124 -6.17 -9.35 -2.37
N MET A 125 -6.02 -10.41 -1.58
CA MET A 125 -5.19 -10.38 -0.37
C MET A 125 -3.72 -10.06 -0.69
N ASN A 126 -3.18 -10.64 -1.76
CA ASN A 126 -1.83 -10.32 -2.25
C ASN A 126 -1.72 -8.84 -2.58
N PHE A 127 -2.67 -8.30 -3.35
CA PHE A 127 -2.68 -6.90 -3.71
C PHE A 127 -2.78 -6.00 -2.48
N LYS A 128 -3.63 -6.32 -1.49
CA LYS A 128 -3.65 -5.58 -0.22
C LYS A 128 -2.29 -5.64 0.47
N MET A 129 -1.74 -6.84 0.63
CA MET A 129 -0.44 -7.06 1.25
C MET A 129 0.65 -6.20 0.63
N TYR A 130 0.68 -6.02 -0.69
CA TYR A 130 1.82 -5.41 -1.38
C TYR A 130 1.61 -4.02 -1.98
N CYS A 131 0.38 -3.63 -2.30
CA CYS A 131 0.09 -2.35 -2.95
C CYS A 131 -0.48 -1.32 -1.97
N THR A 132 -0.91 -1.73 -0.78
CA THR A 132 -1.44 -0.83 0.25
C THR A 132 -0.45 -0.56 1.40
N TYR A 133 0.83 -0.89 1.19
CA TYR A 133 1.93 -0.71 2.15
C TYR A 133 2.14 0.73 2.59
N CYS A 134 1.96 1.69 1.68
CA CYS A 134 2.38 3.10 1.83
C CYS A 134 1.21 4.09 1.84
N HIS A 135 0.12 3.79 1.13
CA HIS A 135 -1.09 4.61 1.09
C HIS A 135 -2.33 3.75 0.80
N GLN A 136 -3.52 4.33 1.03
CA GLN A 136 -4.79 3.73 0.64
C GLN A 136 -4.91 3.60 -0.88
N VAL A 137 -5.68 2.61 -1.35
CA VAL A 137 -6.06 2.44 -2.76
C VAL A 137 -7.51 2.88 -2.93
N GLY A 138 -7.85 3.49 -4.06
CA GLY A 138 -9.22 3.94 -4.38
C GLY A 138 -9.56 5.37 -3.91
N THR A 139 -8.70 6.01 -3.12
CA THR A 139 -8.83 7.45 -2.77
C THR A 139 -8.90 8.32 -4.03
N LEU A 140 -9.49 9.52 -3.94
CA LEU A 140 -9.56 10.44 -5.07
C LEU A 140 -8.16 10.70 -5.66
N GLY A 141 -7.17 11.03 -4.82
CA GLY A 141 -5.79 11.24 -5.28
C GLY A 141 -5.14 10.01 -5.92
N PHE A 142 -5.57 8.78 -5.58
CA PHE A 142 -5.13 7.56 -6.25
C PHE A 142 -5.82 7.35 -7.61
N ARG A 143 -7.07 7.78 -7.74
CA ARG A 143 -7.87 7.66 -8.98
C ARG A 143 -7.50 8.69 -10.05
N THR A 144 -6.73 9.71 -9.69
CA THR A 144 -6.26 10.77 -10.60
C THR A 144 -4.86 10.53 -11.22
N PRO A 145 -4.66 9.54 -12.13
CA PRO A 145 -3.51 9.59 -13.04
C PRO A 145 -3.83 10.10 -14.45
N GLU A 146 -3.03 11.04 -14.93
CA GLU A 146 -3.03 11.53 -16.30
C GLU A 146 -2.41 10.47 -17.24
N GLN A 147 -3.21 9.81 -18.08
CA GLN A 147 -2.81 8.92 -19.20
C GLN A 147 -2.34 7.46 -18.89
N PRO A 148 -2.57 6.49 -19.81
CA PRO A 148 -2.21 5.07 -19.65
C PRO A 148 -0.72 4.76 -19.41
N VAL A 149 0.20 5.55 -19.99
CA VAL A 149 1.65 5.38 -19.84
C VAL A 149 2.12 5.66 -18.40
N ASP A 150 1.34 6.43 -17.64
CA ASP A 150 1.68 6.81 -16.28
C ASP A 150 1.30 5.70 -15.29
N TRP A 151 0.21 4.97 -15.52
CA TRP A 151 -0.14 3.78 -14.72
C TRP A 151 0.93 2.68 -14.78
N GLU A 152 1.42 2.36 -15.97
CA GLU A 152 2.46 1.33 -16.12
C GLU A 152 3.77 1.75 -15.47
N THR A 153 4.17 3.02 -15.66
CA THR A 153 5.37 3.58 -15.02
C THR A 153 5.27 3.56 -13.49
N MET A 154 4.14 4.03 -12.94
CA MET A 154 3.92 4.06 -11.50
C MET A 154 3.85 2.66 -10.89
N LEU A 155 3.12 1.73 -11.49
CA LEU A 155 2.97 0.38 -10.96
C LEU A 155 4.25 -0.44 -11.09
N ARG A 156 5.06 -0.23 -12.13
CA ARG A 156 6.40 -0.84 -12.22
C ARG A 156 7.34 -0.29 -11.15
N ARG A 157 7.25 1.01 -10.82
CA ARG A 157 7.98 1.60 -9.68
C ARG A 157 7.53 0.97 -8.36
N MET A 158 6.24 0.73 -8.18
CA MET A 158 5.69 0.05 -6.99
C MET A 158 6.07 -1.45 -6.95
N ASP A 159 6.09 -2.13 -8.10
CA ASP A 159 6.54 -3.53 -8.22
C ASP A 159 8.03 -3.69 -7.92
N GLY A 160 8.84 -2.63 -8.07
CA GLY A 160 10.22 -2.58 -7.59
C GLY A 160 10.38 -2.86 -6.09
N PHE A 161 9.30 -2.76 -5.30
CA PHE A 161 9.25 -3.19 -3.90
C PHE A 161 8.83 -4.67 -3.72
N GLY A 162 8.78 -5.45 -4.80
CA GLY A 162 8.59 -6.91 -4.80
C GLY A 162 7.14 -7.38 -4.71
N GLY A 163 6.18 -6.54 -5.11
CA GLY A 163 4.80 -6.66 -4.67
C GLY A 163 3.82 -7.50 -5.49
N LEU A 164 3.96 -7.56 -6.81
CA LEU A 164 2.95 -8.18 -7.67
C LEU A 164 3.35 -9.59 -8.11
N TYR A 165 2.41 -10.54 -8.10
CA TYR A 165 2.67 -11.86 -8.66
C TYR A 165 2.78 -11.79 -10.18
N PRO A 166 3.60 -12.65 -10.82
CA PRO A 166 3.78 -12.62 -12.28
C PRO A 166 2.48 -12.73 -13.10
N HIS A 167 1.44 -13.41 -12.59
CA HIS A 167 0.14 -13.49 -13.27
C HIS A 167 -0.70 -12.23 -13.08
N THR A 168 -0.65 -11.60 -11.91
CA THR A 168 -1.32 -10.31 -11.64
C THR A 168 -0.61 -9.13 -12.31
N GLN A 169 0.71 -9.15 -12.47
CA GLN A 169 1.49 -8.07 -13.11
C GLN A 169 0.96 -7.73 -14.51
N LYS A 170 0.46 -8.73 -15.25
CA LYS A 170 -0.07 -8.56 -16.61
C LYS A 170 -1.47 -7.97 -16.66
N THR A 171 -2.29 -8.21 -15.64
CA THR A 171 -3.72 -7.85 -15.65
C THR A 171 -4.03 -6.65 -14.76
N ILE A 172 -3.27 -6.43 -13.70
CA ILE A 172 -3.59 -5.43 -12.66
C ILE A 172 -3.57 -4.00 -13.19
N ILE A 173 -2.67 -3.68 -14.12
CA ILE A 173 -2.59 -2.34 -14.73
C ILE A 173 -3.87 -2.05 -15.52
N GLY A 174 -4.28 -2.99 -16.37
CA GLY A 174 -5.53 -2.90 -17.14
C GLY A 174 -6.73 -2.77 -16.21
N ARG A 175 -6.82 -3.62 -15.18
CA ARG A 175 -7.90 -3.59 -14.18
C ARG A 175 -7.98 -2.26 -13.44
N LEU A 176 -6.85 -1.74 -12.95
CA LEU A 176 -6.80 -0.45 -12.24
C LEU A 176 -7.28 0.69 -13.14
N ARG A 177 -6.80 0.71 -14.39
CA ARG A 177 -7.21 1.72 -15.38
C ARG A 177 -8.69 1.60 -15.72
N GLU A 178 -9.20 0.39 -15.92
CA GLU A 178 -10.61 0.12 -16.23
C GLU A 178 -11.53 0.42 -15.05
N THR A 179 -11.05 0.22 -13.82
CA THR A 179 -11.84 0.44 -12.60
C THR A 179 -11.90 1.92 -12.23
N TYR A 180 -10.79 2.65 -12.34
CA TYR A 180 -10.64 3.98 -11.72
C TYR A 180 -10.64 5.17 -12.69
N ASN A 181 -10.86 4.96 -14.00
CA ASN A 181 -11.07 6.09 -14.91
C ASN A 181 -12.44 6.75 -14.67
N ASP A 182 -12.56 8.03 -15.03
CA ASP A 182 -13.77 8.83 -14.79
C ASP A 182 -15.05 8.15 -15.34
N ALA A 183 -15.00 7.62 -16.56
CA ALA A 183 -16.15 6.96 -17.20
C ALA A 183 -16.56 5.64 -16.51
N ALA A 184 -15.66 5.01 -15.75
CA ALA A 184 -15.95 3.83 -14.95
C ALA A 184 -16.52 4.22 -13.58
N VAL A 185 -15.96 5.27 -12.95
CA VAL A 185 -16.45 5.83 -11.69
C VAL A 185 -17.89 6.31 -11.85
N ASP A 186 -18.22 6.98 -12.95
CA ASP A 186 -19.59 7.42 -13.27
C ASP A 186 -20.61 6.25 -13.40
N LYS A 187 -20.12 5.02 -13.59
CA LYS A 187 -20.94 3.80 -13.74
C LYS A 187 -20.91 2.91 -12.50
N TRP A 188 -20.18 3.29 -11.45
CA TRP A 188 -20.20 2.53 -10.21
C TRP A 188 -21.59 2.55 -9.58
N PRO A 189 -21.93 1.52 -8.79
CA PRO A 189 -23.10 1.59 -7.93
C PRO A 189 -23.02 2.80 -7.00
N ASP A 190 -24.16 3.44 -6.76
CA ASP A 190 -24.27 4.53 -5.80
C ASP A 190 -23.64 4.12 -4.46
N PHE A 191 -22.87 5.03 -3.88
CA PHE A 191 -22.27 4.80 -2.58
C PHE A 191 -23.37 4.67 -1.53
N VAL A 192 -23.39 3.54 -0.81
CA VAL A 192 -24.31 3.30 0.31
C VAL A 192 -23.60 3.69 1.60
N PRO A 193 -24.00 4.80 2.24
CA PRO A 193 -23.38 5.25 3.49
C PRO A 193 -23.63 4.25 4.62
N PRO A 194 -22.65 4.04 5.52
CA PRO A 194 -22.88 3.27 6.73
C PRO A 194 -23.85 3.99 7.68
N PRO A 195 -24.62 3.26 8.52
CA PRO A 195 -25.58 3.84 9.48
C PRO A 195 -24.96 4.92 10.36
N ALA A 196 -25.73 5.93 10.78
CA ALA A 196 -25.20 7.00 11.63
C ALA A 196 -24.57 6.48 12.94
N PRO A 197 -23.51 7.12 13.46
CA PRO A 197 -22.97 6.80 14.78
C PRO A 197 -24.05 7.01 15.85
N THR A 198 -24.09 6.12 16.84
CA THR A 198 -25.03 6.19 17.96
C THR A 198 -24.36 5.73 19.26
N GLY A 199 -24.99 6.04 20.40
CA GLY A 199 -24.57 5.54 21.70
C GLY A 199 -23.13 5.93 22.05
N MET A 200 -22.28 4.96 22.36
CA MET A 200 -20.89 5.21 22.76
C MET A 200 -20.11 6.06 21.74
N ALA A 201 -20.35 5.86 20.43
CA ALA A 201 -19.63 6.60 19.39
C ALA A 201 -19.90 8.12 19.46
N THR A 202 -21.14 8.51 19.80
CA THR A 202 -21.55 9.92 19.84
C THR A 202 -21.16 10.62 21.14
N ALA A 203 -20.64 9.89 22.13
CA ALA A 203 -20.11 10.45 23.36
C ALA A 203 -18.68 10.99 23.23
N ALA A 204 -17.98 10.66 22.14
CA ALA A 204 -16.60 11.09 21.95
C ALA A 204 -16.48 12.57 21.57
N THR A 205 -15.45 13.22 22.13
CA THR A 205 -14.91 14.47 21.60
C THR A 205 -13.65 14.16 20.81
N ILE A 206 -13.59 14.58 19.55
CA ILE A 206 -12.44 14.34 18.68
C ILE A 206 -11.76 15.69 18.41
N THR A 207 -10.51 15.82 18.84
CA THR A 207 -9.69 16.99 18.56
C THR A 207 -8.65 16.63 17.52
N MET A 208 -8.46 17.46 16.51
CA MET A 208 -7.46 17.24 15.47
C MET A 208 -6.67 18.52 15.23
N TRP A 209 -5.36 18.40 15.10
CA TRP A 209 -4.47 19.50 14.73
C TRP A 209 -3.89 19.18 13.36
N GLU A 210 -4.12 20.04 12.39
CA GLU A 210 -3.41 19.93 11.13
C GLU A 210 -1.94 20.32 11.37
N MET A 211 -1.04 19.44 10.97
CA MET A 211 0.39 19.56 11.20
C MET A 211 1.13 19.76 9.88
N ASP A 212 2.29 20.40 9.99
CA ASP A 212 3.22 20.59 8.87
C ASP A 212 2.65 21.44 7.70
N GLU A 213 3.46 21.68 6.68
CA GLU A 213 3.15 22.48 5.50
C GLU A 213 2.28 21.72 4.48
N LEU A 214 1.53 22.49 3.68
CA LEU A 214 0.69 22.00 2.61
C LEU A 214 1.47 21.10 1.63
N HIS A 215 0.95 19.90 1.43
CA HIS A 215 1.48 18.84 0.57
C HIS A 215 2.87 18.29 0.94
N GLN A 216 3.46 18.73 2.06
CA GLN A 216 4.75 18.23 2.55
C GLN A 216 4.59 17.13 3.60
N GLY A 217 3.40 17.01 4.21
CA GLY A 217 3.11 16.01 5.22
C GLY A 217 3.23 14.57 4.68
N SER A 218 3.92 13.73 5.44
CA SER A 218 3.91 12.28 5.27
C SER A 218 4.24 11.64 6.61
N PHE A 219 3.36 11.79 7.59
CA PHE A 219 3.61 11.20 8.90
C PHE A 219 3.55 9.68 8.82
N HIS A 220 4.33 9.05 9.69
CA HIS A 220 4.33 7.61 9.83
C HIS A 220 3.81 7.22 11.21
N ASP A 221 4.57 7.52 12.25
CA ASP A 221 4.20 7.28 13.65
C ASP A 221 4.18 8.60 14.43
N LEU A 222 3.58 8.55 15.61
CA LEU A 222 3.61 9.60 16.62
C LEU A 222 3.94 9.01 17.97
N GLU A 223 4.37 9.85 18.89
CA GLU A 223 4.56 9.49 20.28
C GLU A 223 4.18 10.64 21.23
N VAL A 224 3.65 10.32 22.41
CA VAL A 224 3.37 11.30 23.46
C VAL A 224 4.58 11.39 24.39
N GLY A 225 5.28 12.53 24.36
CA GLY A 225 6.44 12.76 25.22
C GLY A 225 6.05 13.05 26.67
N ARG A 226 6.98 12.80 27.60
CA ARG A 226 6.80 13.08 29.04
C ARG A 226 6.59 14.55 29.39
N ASP A 227 6.88 15.46 28.46
CA ASP A 227 6.60 16.89 28.59
C ASP A 227 5.13 17.26 28.24
N GLY A 228 4.33 16.26 27.86
CA GLY A 228 2.94 16.41 27.42
C GLY A 228 2.80 16.85 25.96
N ASN A 229 3.91 16.97 25.22
CA ASN A 229 3.88 17.29 23.80
C ASN A 229 3.74 16.01 22.97
N VAL A 230 3.16 16.14 21.78
CA VAL A 230 3.01 15.05 20.83
C VAL A 230 4.02 15.21 19.70
N TYR A 231 4.79 14.17 19.44
CA TYR A 231 5.87 14.16 18.46
C TYR A 231 5.52 13.25 17.29
N ALA A 232 5.40 13.79 16.09
CA ALA A 232 5.11 13.02 14.88
C ALA A 232 6.30 13.05 13.91
N VAL A 233 6.59 11.93 13.25
CA VAL A 233 7.72 11.82 12.32
C VAL A 233 7.29 11.90 10.87
N ASN A 234 7.84 12.86 10.11
CA ASN A 234 7.63 12.95 8.66
C ASN A 234 8.71 12.14 7.93
N ILE A 235 8.33 10.93 7.49
CA ILE A 235 9.22 9.98 6.84
C ILE A 235 9.85 10.52 5.55
N SER A 236 9.12 11.38 4.81
CA SER A 236 9.54 11.86 3.49
C SER A 236 10.44 13.08 3.53
N LYS A 237 10.37 13.86 4.62
CA LYS A 237 11.10 15.12 4.80
C LYS A 237 12.23 15.04 5.81
N ALA A 238 12.42 13.87 6.43
CA ALA A 238 13.42 13.66 7.47
C ALA A 238 13.33 14.73 8.58
N ARG A 239 12.11 15.05 9.03
CA ARG A 239 11.87 15.98 10.16
C ARG A 239 10.87 15.42 11.15
N MET A 240 11.03 15.84 12.40
CA MET A 240 10.11 15.59 13.50
C MET A 240 9.32 16.85 13.78
N LEU A 241 8.03 16.71 14.06
CA LEU A 241 7.12 17.80 14.39
C LEU A 241 6.66 17.58 15.84
N ALA A 242 6.82 18.57 16.70
CA ALA A 242 6.26 18.58 18.05
C ALA A 242 5.03 19.49 18.10
N LEU A 243 3.96 19.03 18.76
CA LEU A 243 2.76 19.79 19.07
C LEU A 243 2.64 19.92 20.58
N ASP A 244 2.46 21.13 21.10
CA ASP A 244 1.90 21.32 22.44
C ASP A 244 0.36 21.35 22.33
N PRO A 245 -0.35 20.31 22.81
CA PRO A 245 -1.79 20.24 22.64
C PRO A 245 -2.57 21.24 23.52
N ARG A 246 -1.92 21.85 24.52
CA ARG A 246 -2.50 22.84 25.43
C ARG A 246 -2.57 24.21 24.76
N THR A 247 -1.48 24.60 24.08
CA THR A 247 -1.37 25.90 23.41
C THR A 247 -1.74 25.84 21.93
N GLY A 248 -1.53 24.69 21.27
CA GLY A 248 -1.61 24.52 19.82
C GLY A 248 -0.31 24.87 19.09
N GLU A 249 0.76 25.24 19.80
CA GLU A 249 2.05 25.58 19.19
C GLU A 249 2.71 24.35 18.55
N GLN A 250 3.28 24.55 17.37
CA GLN A 250 3.97 23.50 16.62
C GLN A 250 5.42 23.90 16.35
N THR A 251 6.36 22.98 16.59
CA THR A 251 7.79 23.17 16.32
C THR A 251 8.31 22.05 15.41
N SER A 252 9.15 22.41 14.44
CA SER A 252 9.80 21.45 13.53
C SER A 252 11.27 21.28 13.88
N PHE A 253 11.74 20.04 13.92
CA PHE A 253 13.13 19.66 14.15
C PHE A 253 13.63 18.83 12.98
N GLN A 254 14.70 19.29 12.32
CA GLN A 254 15.32 18.56 11.23
C GLN A 254 16.22 17.46 11.78
N TYR A 255 16.04 16.22 11.33
CA TYR A 255 16.93 15.12 11.72
C TYR A 255 18.37 15.35 11.22
N PRO A 256 19.39 14.80 11.89
CA PRO A 256 20.79 14.96 11.49
C PRO A 256 21.08 14.54 10.05
N ARG A 257 22.06 15.20 9.42
CA ARG A 257 22.51 14.88 8.07
C ARG A 257 22.88 13.39 7.95
N GLY A 258 22.48 12.74 6.85
CA GLY A 258 22.72 11.31 6.62
C GLY A 258 21.77 10.35 7.37
N THR A 259 20.77 10.88 8.09
CA THR A 259 19.71 10.08 8.73
C THR A 259 18.39 10.24 7.97
N HIS A 260 17.95 9.17 7.32
CA HIS A 260 16.83 9.20 6.38
C HIS A 260 15.76 8.16 6.72
N GLY A 261 14.50 8.53 6.43
CA GLY A 261 13.32 7.70 6.66
C GLY A 261 12.99 7.49 8.13
N PRO A 262 12.74 8.57 8.92
CA PRO A 262 12.25 8.39 10.28
C PRO A 262 10.90 7.68 10.25
N HIS A 263 10.80 6.56 10.95
CA HIS A 263 9.70 5.61 10.78
C HIS A 263 8.88 5.43 12.06
N SER A 264 9.48 4.82 13.10
CA SER A 264 8.87 4.63 14.41
C SER A 264 9.58 5.49 15.43
N ILE A 265 8.84 5.98 16.43
CA ILE A 265 9.31 6.87 17.49
C ILE A 265 8.69 6.40 18.81
N GLU A 266 9.48 6.34 19.89
CA GLU A 266 8.99 5.98 21.23
C GLU A 266 9.72 6.78 22.32
N THR A 267 9.06 6.99 23.45
CA THR A 267 9.66 7.61 24.63
C THR A 267 10.44 6.57 25.45
N ALA A 268 11.74 6.81 25.64
CA ALA A 268 12.59 5.96 26.46
C ALA A 268 12.47 6.22 27.96
N ASN A 269 13.07 5.34 28.76
CA ASN A 269 12.97 5.38 30.22
C ASN A 269 13.62 6.63 30.85
N ASP A 270 14.57 7.26 30.14
CA ASP A 270 15.18 8.55 30.51
C ASP A 270 14.36 9.78 30.06
N GLY A 271 13.26 9.57 29.34
CA GLY A 271 12.42 10.62 28.76
C GLY A 271 12.90 11.16 27.41
N SER A 272 13.98 10.63 26.83
CA SER A 272 14.38 10.93 25.46
C SER A 272 13.50 10.21 24.45
N LEU A 273 13.38 10.75 23.23
CA LEU A 273 12.66 10.10 22.13
C LEU A 273 13.63 9.35 21.25
N TRP A 274 13.31 8.12 20.88
CA TRP A 274 14.12 7.30 19.99
C TRP A 274 13.39 6.99 18.71
N THR A 275 14.06 7.22 17.58
CA THR A 275 13.49 7.06 16.24
C THR A 275 14.29 6.07 15.41
N THR A 276 13.61 5.13 14.75
CA THR A 276 14.21 4.28 13.71
C THR A 276 14.32 5.02 12.38
N MET A 277 15.51 5.03 11.78
CA MET A 277 15.76 5.65 10.48
C MET A 277 15.86 4.57 9.41
N CYS A 278 14.71 4.12 8.90
CA CYS A 278 14.57 2.89 8.15
C CYS A 278 15.36 2.87 6.84
N ALA A 279 15.44 3.99 6.12
CA ALA A 279 16.16 4.06 4.85
C ALA A 279 17.69 4.12 5.03
N SER A 280 18.15 4.74 6.11
CA SER A 280 19.58 4.93 6.38
C SER A 280 20.20 3.85 7.27
N GLY A 281 19.39 3.04 7.96
CA GLY A 281 19.88 1.97 8.83
C GLY A 281 20.45 2.49 10.16
N LYS A 282 19.85 3.54 10.73
CA LYS A 282 20.33 4.23 11.93
C LYS A 282 19.25 4.33 13.01
N MET A 283 19.68 4.61 14.23
CA MET A 283 18.82 5.03 15.34
C MET A 283 19.15 6.48 15.67
N VAL A 284 18.13 7.29 15.95
CA VAL A 284 18.33 8.69 16.40
C VAL A 284 17.67 8.87 17.75
N ARG A 285 18.43 9.38 18.72
CA ARG A 285 17.93 9.84 20.01
C ARG A 285 17.70 11.35 19.94
N PHE A 286 16.60 11.82 20.51
CA PHE A 286 16.30 13.24 20.71
C PHE A 286 16.10 13.53 22.19
N ASP A 287 16.91 14.43 22.71
CA ASP A 287 16.79 14.89 24.08
C ASP A 287 15.75 16.02 24.15
N ILE A 288 14.63 15.77 24.84
CA ILE A 288 13.51 16.70 24.92
C ILE A 288 13.90 18.01 25.63
N ASN A 289 14.89 18.01 26.53
CA ASN A 289 15.25 19.21 27.29
C ASN A 289 16.19 20.12 26.50
N THR A 290 17.22 19.54 25.90
CA THR A 290 18.25 20.28 25.14
C THR A 290 17.89 20.48 23.67
N LYS A 291 16.87 19.75 23.19
CA LYS A 291 16.42 19.72 21.78
C LYS A 291 17.53 19.29 20.81
N GLN A 292 18.47 18.47 21.28
CA GLN A 292 19.60 17.97 20.49
C GLN A 292 19.35 16.53 20.01
N PHE A 293 19.93 16.20 18.86
CA PHE A 293 19.91 14.87 18.29
C PHE A 293 21.26 14.16 18.44
N GLU A 294 21.21 12.85 18.68
CA GLU A 294 22.36 11.95 18.68
C GLU A 294 22.07 10.78 17.74
N THR A 295 23.06 10.33 16.96
CA THR A 295 22.87 9.28 15.95
C THR A 295 23.73 8.06 16.25
N TYR A 296 23.11 6.90 16.22
CA TYR A 296 23.71 5.61 16.52
C TYR A 296 23.52 4.61 15.38
N SER A 297 24.35 3.57 15.37
CA SER A 297 24.10 2.43 14.49
C SER A 297 22.88 1.65 14.96
N SER A 298 22.07 1.16 14.01
CA SER A 298 21.02 0.18 14.32
C SER A 298 21.49 -1.27 14.12
N ALA A 299 22.80 -1.53 14.04
CA ALA A 299 23.34 -2.86 13.83
C ALA A 299 24.43 -3.19 14.84
N GLU A 300 24.56 -4.49 15.10
CA GLU A 300 25.62 -5.06 15.92
C GLU A 300 27.01 -4.73 15.34
N ALA A 301 27.93 -4.34 16.22
CA ALA A 301 29.30 -4.01 15.85
C ALA A 301 29.99 -5.19 15.14
N PRO A 302 30.86 -4.95 14.14
CA PRO A 302 31.39 -3.65 13.70
C PRO A 302 30.56 -2.99 12.60
N LYS A 303 29.33 -3.44 12.31
CA LYS A 303 28.52 -2.82 11.26
C LYS A 303 28.15 -1.41 11.67
N THR A 304 28.24 -0.49 10.71
CA THR A 304 27.94 0.92 10.96
C THR A 304 26.47 1.25 10.73
N ARG A 305 25.68 0.36 10.12
CA ARG A 305 24.23 0.55 9.88
C ARG A 305 23.48 -0.78 9.75
N GLY A 306 22.19 -0.77 10.08
CA GLY A 306 21.24 -1.85 9.79
C GLY A 306 20.79 -1.88 8.33
N SER A 307 19.91 -2.82 8.03
CA SER A 307 19.32 -2.98 6.70
C SER A 307 18.08 -2.11 6.54
N TYR A 308 17.14 -2.21 7.49
CA TYR A 308 15.90 -1.41 7.52
C TYR A 308 15.27 -1.42 8.93
N PRO A 309 15.86 -0.76 9.95
CA PRO A 309 15.27 -0.68 11.29
C PRO A 309 13.87 -0.07 11.19
N HIS A 310 12.87 -0.70 11.80
CA HIS A 310 11.47 -0.47 11.46
C HIS A 310 10.63 -0.08 12.67
N THR A 311 9.96 -1.01 13.35
CA THR A 311 9.14 -0.68 14.53
C THR A 311 10.00 -0.85 15.77
N LEU A 312 9.95 0.11 16.70
CA LEU A 312 10.60 0.00 18.00
C LEU A 312 9.58 0.01 19.14
N ARG A 313 9.96 -0.58 20.28
CA ARG A 313 9.21 -0.55 21.55
C ARG A 313 10.19 -0.55 22.71
N ILE A 314 9.80 0.07 23.81
CA ILE A 314 10.60 0.21 25.02
C ILE A 314 9.74 -0.22 26.20
N ASN A 315 10.24 -1.13 27.03
CA ASN A 315 9.55 -1.54 28.24
C ASN A 315 9.80 -0.49 29.35
N PRO A 316 8.77 0.24 29.83
CA PRO A 316 8.94 1.24 30.87
C PRO A 316 9.34 0.64 32.23
N GLN A 317 9.16 -0.66 32.42
CA GLN A 317 9.58 -1.39 33.62
C GLN A 317 10.96 -2.06 33.49
N ASP A 318 11.60 -2.03 32.32
CA ASP A 318 12.94 -2.57 32.15
C ASP A 318 13.99 -1.65 32.81
N PRO A 319 14.74 -2.11 33.83
CA PRO A 319 15.75 -1.30 34.51
C PRO A 319 16.91 -0.87 33.59
N GLU A 320 17.23 -1.65 32.56
CA GLU A 320 18.26 -1.30 31.57
C GLU A 320 17.71 -0.36 30.48
N GLY A 321 16.38 -0.27 30.36
CA GLY A 321 15.69 0.56 29.38
C GLY A 321 16.02 0.18 27.93
N LEU A 322 16.15 -1.11 27.64
CA LEU A 322 16.53 -1.59 26.32
C LEU A 322 15.52 -1.17 25.26
N ILE A 323 16.05 -0.70 24.13
CA ILE A 323 15.26 -0.31 22.97
C ILE A 323 15.20 -1.48 22.02
N TRP A 324 14.03 -2.12 21.92
CA TRP A 324 13.81 -3.25 21.05
C TRP A 324 13.25 -2.81 19.71
N TYR A 325 13.78 -3.35 18.62
CA TYR A 325 13.28 -3.03 17.29
C TYR A 325 13.39 -4.17 16.29
N THR A 326 12.48 -4.18 15.32
CA THR A 326 12.58 -5.03 14.13
C THR A 326 13.48 -4.39 13.10
N ASP A 327 14.18 -5.19 12.30
CA ASP A 327 14.81 -4.72 11.08
C ASP A 327 14.13 -5.41 9.90
N ALA A 328 13.28 -4.70 9.14
CA ALA A 328 12.47 -5.26 8.06
C ALA A 328 13.31 -5.80 6.87
N GLY A 329 14.55 -5.34 6.75
CA GLY A 329 15.48 -5.69 5.68
C GLY A 329 16.36 -6.88 6.04
N SER A 330 16.30 -7.35 7.28
CA SER A 330 16.97 -8.56 7.76
C SER A 330 15.95 -9.47 8.46
N ASN A 331 16.17 -10.78 8.49
CA ASN A 331 15.27 -11.67 9.23
C ASN A 331 15.61 -11.62 10.73
N SER A 332 15.55 -10.44 11.35
CA SER A 332 16.16 -10.16 12.67
C SER A 332 15.38 -9.12 13.48
N CYS A 333 15.41 -9.29 14.80
CA CYS A 333 15.11 -8.24 15.79
C CYS A 333 16.41 -7.87 16.51
N TYR A 334 16.46 -6.68 17.09
CA TYR A 334 17.63 -6.18 17.80
C TYR A 334 17.20 -5.54 19.11
N SER A 335 18.13 -5.51 20.07
CA SER A 335 18.05 -4.64 21.24
C SER A 335 19.23 -3.67 21.23
N LEU A 336 18.97 -2.40 21.56
CA LEU A 336 19.98 -1.36 21.74
C LEU A 336 19.95 -0.90 23.19
N HIS A 337 21.09 -0.93 23.87
CA HIS A 337 21.22 -0.35 25.19
C HIS A 337 21.34 1.19 25.08
N PRO A 338 20.50 1.99 25.77
CA PRO A 338 20.40 3.44 25.55
C PRO A 338 21.65 4.22 25.98
N VAL A 339 22.42 3.72 26.97
CA VAL A 339 23.65 4.36 27.47
C VAL A 339 24.94 3.81 26.86
N THR A 340 25.15 2.48 26.83
CA THR A 340 26.38 1.88 26.29
C THR A 340 26.39 1.84 24.76
N HIS A 341 25.21 1.97 24.14
CA HIS A 341 24.97 1.83 22.70
C HIS A 341 25.36 0.46 22.13
N GLU A 342 25.46 -0.56 22.99
CA GLU A 342 25.62 -1.93 22.56
C GLU A 342 24.35 -2.42 21.86
N VAL A 343 24.53 -3.02 20.68
CA VAL A 343 23.44 -3.56 19.87
C VAL A 343 23.59 -5.08 19.79
N VAL A 344 22.56 -5.81 20.20
CA VAL A 344 22.52 -7.28 20.14
C VAL A 344 21.56 -7.72 19.06
N ASN A 345 21.96 -8.70 18.25
CA ASN A 345 21.16 -9.25 17.16
C ASN A 345 20.48 -10.58 17.54
N TYR A 346 19.16 -10.63 17.38
CA TYR A 346 18.35 -11.83 17.50
C TYR A 346 17.91 -12.30 16.12
N LYS A 347 18.67 -13.24 15.57
CA LYS A 347 18.38 -13.81 14.25
C LYS A 347 17.15 -14.71 14.31
N LEU A 348 16.08 -14.29 13.64
CA LEU A 348 14.80 -14.99 13.63
C LEU A 348 14.87 -16.27 12.80
N LEU A 349 13.92 -17.18 13.06
CA LEU A 349 13.84 -18.47 12.38
C LEU A 349 13.61 -18.29 10.87
N SER A 350 14.28 -19.11 10.05
CA SER A 350 13.94 -19.25 8.62
C SER A 350 12.71 -20.16 8.44
N ALA A 351 12.12 -20.17 7.25
CA ALA A 351 10.91 -20.93 6.97
C ALA A 351 10.99 -22.44 7.29
N GLY A 352 12.19 -23.04 7.27
CA GLY A 352 12.40 -24.45 7.61
C GLY A 352 12.70 -24.75 9.07
N GLN A 353 12.85 -23.72 9.92
CA GLN A 353 13.27 -23.87 11.33
C GLN A 353 12.12 -23.69 12.35
N ALA A 354 10.95 -23.24 11.91
CA ALA A 354 9.83 -23.00 12.81
C ALA A 354 9.17 -24.32 13.24
N LEU A 355 9.32 -24.71 14.51
CA LEU A 355 8.85 -25.99 15.07
C LEU A 355 7.37 -25.97 15.48
N GLY A 356 6.73 -24.79 15.56
CA GLY A 356 5.30 -24.61 15.86
C GLY A 356 4.48 -24.05 14.70
N ALA A 357 5.04 -24.02 13.49
CA ALA A 357 4.42 -23.44 12.32
C ALA A 357 4.58 -24.33 11.08
N GLY A 358 3.49 -24.67 10.38
CA GLY A 358 3.52 -25.29 9.04
C GLY A 358 4.24 -24.43 7.98
N ARG A 359 4.40 -24.90 6.72
CA ARG A 359 5.14 -24.16 5.68
C ARG A 359 4.62 -22.72 5.53
N GLY A 360 5.44 -21.73 5.86
CA GLY A 360 5.10 -20.31 5.70
C GLY A 360 5.10 -19.89 4.23
N GLU A 361 4.72 -18.64 3.97
CA GLU A 361 4.98 -18.05 2.65
C GLU A 361 6.50 -17.89 2.51
N SER A 362 7.14 -18.89 1.90
CA SER A 362 8.58 -19.18 1.80
C SER A 362 9.48 -18.06 1.25
N ARG A 363 9.00 -16.83 1.08
CA ARG A 363 9.76 -15.70 0.53
C ARG A 363 9.76 -14.44 1.41
N GLY A 364 8.92 -14.34 2.44
CA GLY A 364 8.84 -13.13 3.25
C GLY A 364 9.74 -13.18 4.48
N ILE A 365 10.84 -12.42 4.49
CA ILE A 365 11.69 -12.25 5.70
C ILE A 365 11.20 -11.14 6.61
N THR A 366 10.33 -10.25 6.14
CA THR A 366 10.03 -8.92 6.71
C THR A 366 9.47 -8.98 8.13
N PRO A 367 10.29 -8.84 9.19
CA PRO A 367 9.79 -8.61 10.53
C PRO A 367 9.21 -7.20 10.57
N TYR A 368 8.12 -7.00 11.30
CA TYR A 368 7.32 -5.78 11.19
C TYR A 368 6.97 -5.19 12.55
N GLY A 369 5.95 -5.74 13.22
CA GLY A 369 5.59 -5.35 14.58
C GLY A 369 6.51 -5.98 15.60
N ILE A 370 6.74 -5.29 16.70
CA ILE A 370 7.42 -5.79 17.90
C ILE A 370 6.69 -5.21 19.11
N ASP A 371 6.64 -5.95 20.20
CA ASP A 371 6.16 -5.47 21.49
C ASP A 371 6.76 -6.28 22.64
N PHE A 372 6.77 -5.71 23.83
CA PHE A 372 7.18 -6.42 25.04
C PHE A 372 5.95 -6.92 25.79
N SER A 373 6.11 -8.03 26.50
CA SER A 373 5.09 -8.54 27.40
C SER A 373 5.21 -7.86 28.77
N PRO A 374 4.17 -7.17 29.26
CA PRO A 374 4.20 -6.55 30.58
C PRO A 374 4.14 -7.59 31.73
N VAL A 375 3.87 -8.87 31.41
CA VAL A 375 3.70 -9.95 32.40
C VAL A 375 5.02 -10.66 32.72
N ASP A 376 5.83 -10.92 31.70
CA ASP A 376 7.02 -11.77 31.81
C ASP A 376 8.26 -11.20 31.09
N GLY A 377 8.18 -10.00 30.50
CA GLY A 377 9.29 -9.34 29.82
C GLY A 377 9.69 -9.96 28.48
N MET A 378 8.97 -10.99 28.01
CA MET A 378 9.22 -11.61 26.71
C MET A 378 8.96 -10.63 25.57
N ILE A 379 9.73 -10.72 24.49
CA ILE A 379 9.58 -9.84 23.34
C ILE A 379 8.82 -10.58 22.23
N TRP A 380 7.69 -10.02 21.81
CA TRP A 380 6.85 -10.56 20.74
C TRP A 380 7.09 -9.79 19.45
N TYR A 381 7.04 -10.49 18.31
CA TYR A 381 7.17 -9.87 17.00
C TYR A 381 6.26 -10.50 15.96
N SER A 382 6.00 -9.79 14.88
CA SER A 382 5.34 -10.32 13.70
C SER A 382 6.26 -10.35 12.48
N LYS A 383 6.04 -11.31 11.58
CA LYS A 383 6.59 -11.31 10.23
C LYS A 383 5.46 -11.18 9.24
N LEU A 384 5.31 -9.99 8.68
CA LEU A 384 4.22 -9.63 7.80
C LEU A 384 4.14 -10.54 6.58
N ASN A 385 5.22 -10.63 5.81
CA ASN A 385 5.27 -11.47 4.61
C ASN A 385 5.60 -12.94 4.92
N GLY A 386 6.15 -13.22 6.10
CA GLY A 386 6.38 -14.59 6.58
C GLY A 386 5.11 -15.27 7.10
N ASN A 387 4.06 -14.47 7.34
CA ASN A 387 2.83 -14.87 8.01
C ASN A 387 3.10 -15.57 9.36
N ARG A 388 3.84 -14.90 10.24
CA ARG A 388 4.21 -15.41 11.58
C ARG A 388 3.96 -14.39 12.65
N ILE A 389 3.75 -14.89 13.86
CA ILE A 389 4.18 -14.21 15.08
C ILE A 389 5.22 -15.06 15.79
N GLY A 390 6.07 -14.44 16.57
CA GLY A 390 7.06 -15.15 17.37
C GLY A 390 7.38 -14.44 18.66
N ARG A 391 8.11 -15.16 19.51
CA ARG A 391 8.52 -14.71 20.83
C ARG A 391 10.03 -14.92 20.99
N ILE A 392 10.68 -13.97 21.64
CA ILE A 392 12.08 -13.96 22.03
C ILE A 392 12.12 -13.87 23.56
N ASP A 393 12.91 -14.74 24.17
CA ASP A 393 13.31 -14.67 25.57
C ASP A 393 14.60 -13.85 25.69
N PRO A 394 14.53 -12.60 26.14
CA PRO A 394 15.70 -11.73 26.18
C PRO A 394 16.75 -12.16 27.22
N THR A 395 16.42 -13.09 28.12
CA THR A 395 17.32 -13.56 29.18
C THR A 395 18.25 -14.69 28.74
N VAL A 396 18.01 -15.24 27.54
CA VAL A 396 18.77 -16.36 26.97
C VAL A 396 19.54 -15.89 25.75
N GLU A 397 20.83 -16.24 25.67
CA GLU A 397 21.65 -15.94 24.49
C GLU A 397 21.00 -16.48 23.20
N GLY A 398 20.86 -15.61 22.19
CA GLY A 398 20.17 -15.95 20.94
C GLY A 398 18.63 -16.00 21.05
N GLY A 399 18.07 -15.77 22.23
CA GLY A 399 16.66 -15.42 22.40
C GLY A 399 15.66 -16.58 22.52
N ASN A 400 16.08 -17.85 22.51
CA ASN A 400 15.21 -19.04 22.54
C ASN A 400 13.89 -18.88 21.73
N ILE A 401 14.04 -18.60 20.44
CA ILE A 401 12.94 -18.11 19.61
C ILE A 401 11.92 -19.22 19.29
N LYS A 402 10.63 -18.90 19.47
CA LYS A 402 9.49 -19.74 19.05
C LYS A 402 8.55 -18.95 18.14
N GLU A 403 8.00 -19.60 17.11
CA GLU A 403 7.09 -18.99 16.13
C GLU A 403 5.82 -19.81 15.92
N TRP A 404 4.72 -19.10 15.65
CA TRP A 404 3.39 -19.64 15.35
C TRP A 404 2.83 -19.05 14.05
N ASN A 405 1.88 -19.78 13.47
CA ASN A 405 1.06 -19.29 12.37
C ASN A 405 -0.20 -18.63 12.90
N PRO A 406 -0.51 -17.39 12.50
CA PRO A 406 -1.86 -16.87 12.65
C PRO A 406 -2.82 -17.53 11.65
N PRO A 407 -4.09 -17.79 12.04
CA PRO A 407 -5.16 -18.31 11.17
C PRO A 407 -5.75 -17.21 10.26
N PHE A 408 -4.90 -16.27 9.82
CA PHE A 408 -5.21 -15.16 8.94
C PHE A 408 -3.91 -14.67 8.30
N ARG A 409 -4.03 -13.74 7.34
CA ARG A 409 -2.91 -13.26 6.54
C ARG A 409 -2.46 -11.86 6.90
N GLY A 410 -1.16 -11.70 6.95
CA GLY A 410 -0.49 -10.41 7.13
C GLY A 410 -0.51 -9.93 8.58
N PRO A 411 -0.01 -10.71 9.55
CA PRO A 411 0.18 -10.22 10.91
C PRO A 411 1.09 -8.99 10.86
N ARG A 412 0.58 -7.84 11.30
CA ARG A 412 1.31 -6.56 11.23
C ARG A 412 1.70 -6.05 12.61
N ARG A 413 1.39 -4.81 13.01
CA ARG A 413 1.80 -4.31 14.33
C ARG A 413 0.94 -4.95 15.43
N LEU A 414 1.50 -5.98 16.07
CA LEU A 414 0.89 -6.63 17.23
C LEU A 414 1.15 -5.84 18.49
N HIS A 415 0.34 -6.07 19.52
CA HIS A 415 0.58 -5.60 20.89
C HIS A 415 0.25 -6.70 21.90
N VAL A 416 0.93 -6.70 23.04
CA VAL A 416 0.64 -7.59 24.17
C VAL A 416 -0.22 -6.85 25.19
N ALA A 417 -1.39 -7.41 25.48
CA ALA A 417 -2.31 -6.82 26.46
C ALA A 417 -1.77 -6.96 27.90
N PRO A 418 -2.30 -6.17 28.87
CA PRO A 418 -1.92 -6.27 30.28
C PRO A 418 -2.13 -7.66 30.90
N ASP A 419 -3.00 -8.50 30.33
CA ASP A 419 -3.24 -9.89 30.76
C ASP A 419 -2.30 -10.91 30.08
N GLY A 420 -1.36 -10.45 29.25
CA GLY A 420 -0.40 -11.27 28.50
C GLY A 420 -0.94 -11.86 27.18
N MET A 421 -2.18 -11.55 26.80
CA MET A 421 -2.73 -11.98 25.50
C MET A 421 -2.15 -11.15 24.36
N VAL A 422 -1.77 -11.82 23.27
CA VAL A 422 -1.15 -11.13 22.11
C VAL A 422 -2.23 -10.79 21.08
N TRP A 423 -2.45 -9.51 20.83
CA TRP A 423 -3.39 -9.02 19.83
C TRP A 423 -2.68 -8.68 18.53
N VAL A 424 -3.21 -9.15 17.41
CA VAL A 424 -2.52 -9.09 16.11
C VAL A 424 -3.50 -8.68 15.01
N PRO A 425 -3.24 -7.58 14.27
CA PRO A 425 -4.03 -7.22 13.11
C PRO A 425 -3.64 -8.09 11.91
N GLY A 426 -4.64 -8.62 11.21
CA GLY A 426 -4.49 -9.36 9.95
C GLY A 426 -4.65 -8.43 8.75
N PHE A 427 -3.59 -7.69 8.43
CA PHE A 427 -3.58 -6.65 7.40
C PHE A 427 -4.09 -7.12 6.03
N GLY A 428 -3.68 -8.32 5.59
CA GLY A 428 -4.11 -8.88 4.31
C GLY A 428 -5.52 -9.47 4.35
N SER A 429 -6.03 -9.83 5.53
CA SER A 429 -7.32 -10.51 5.70
C SER A 429 -8.44 -9.58 6.16
N GLY A 430 -8.13 -8.39 6.68
CA GLY A 430 -9.11 -7.46 7.26
C GLY A 430 -9.75 -7.94 8.56
N VAL A 431 -8.97 -8.68 9.34
CA VAL A 431 -9.37 -9.26 10.62
C VAL A 431 -8.41 -8.80 11.72
N PHE A 432 -8.72 -9.11 12.97
CA PHE A 432 -7.76 -9.06 14.07
C PHE A 432 -7.93 -10.31 14.94
N GLY A 433 -6.85 -10.76 15.57
CA GLY A 433 -6.83 -11.97 16.36
C GLY A 433 -6.20 -11.78 17.73
N LYS A 434 -6.72 -12.51 18.71
CA LYS A 434 -6.14 -12.72 20.04
C LYS A 434 -5.44 -14.06 20.06
N PHE A 435 -4.19 -14.09 20.47
CA PHE A 435 -3.43 -15.31 20.71
C PHE A 435 -3.19 -15.48 22.20
N ASP A 436 -3.58 -16.64 22.72
CA ASP A 436 -3.27 -17.09 24.07
C ASP A 436 -1.94 -17.85 24.03
N PRO A 437 -0.84 -17.30 24.57
CA PRO A 437 0.46 -17.94 24.51
C PRO A 437 0.60 -19.14 25.46
N TYR A 438 -0.27 -19.29 26.45
CA TYR A 438 -0.25 -20.40 27.41
C TYR A 438 -0.97 -21.63 26.85
N GLN A 439 -2.12 -21.40 26.20
CA GLN A 439 -2.89 -22.47 25.56
C GLN A 439 -2.52 -22.69 24.08
N GLU A 440 -1.76 -21.77 23.50
CA GLU A 440 -1.45 -21.70 22.07
C GLU A 440 -2.73 -21.76 21.22
N LYS A 441 -3.70 -20.90 21.54
CA LYS A 441 -4.99 -20.82 20.84
C LYS A 441 -5.26 -19.43 20.29
N TRP A 442 -5.99 -19.40 19.19
CA TRP A 442 -6.40 -18.16 18.54
C TRP A 442 -7.89 -17.93 18.67
N THR A 443 -8.27 -16.67 18.86
CA THR A 443 -9.63 -16.17 18.65
C THR A 443 -9.56 -15.05 17.62
N VAL A 444 -10.32 -15.15 16.52
CA VAL A 444 -10.29 -14.21 15.40
C VAL A 444 -11.64 -13.52 15.25
N TYR A 445 -11.60 -12.23 14.96
CA TYR A 445 -12.75 -11.37 14.71
C TYR A 445 -12.61 -10.70 13.35
N GLU A 446 -13.69 -10.72 12.56
CA GLU A 446 -13.76 -10.01 11.28
C GLU A 446 -14.20 -8.57 11.52
N LEU A 447 -13.50 -7.61 10.90
CA LEU A 447 -13.99 -6.23 10.85
C LEU A 447 -15.20 -6.15 9.91
N PRO A 448 -16.09 -5.16 10.10
CA PRO A 448 -17.09 -4.82 9.09
C PRO A 448 -16.41 -4.63 7.72
N ASP A 449 -16.92 -5.29 6.69
CA ASP A 449 -16.34 -5.27 5.35
C ASP A 449 -14.89 -5.84 5.28
N ALA A 450 -14.58 -6.85 6.10
CA ALA A 450 -13.24 -7.45 6.24
C ALA A 450 -12.49 -7.69 4.92
N GLU A 451 -13.18 -8.13 3.86
CA GLU A 451 -12.53 -8.40 2.57
C GLU A 451 -11.81 -7.17 1.99
N ASN A 452 -12.28 -5.96 2.29
CA ASN A 452 -11.74 -4.69 1.82
C ASN A 452 -10.96 -3.93 2.90
N GLN A 453 -11.00 -4.37 4.15
CA GLN A 453 -10.26 -3.75 5.25
C GLN A 453 -8.77 -4.11 5.21
N ILE A 454 -7.96 -3.20 5.77
CA ILE A 454 -6.50 -3.29 5.87
C ILE A 454 -6.00 -2.79 7.24
N PRO A 455 -6.42 -3.39 8.37
CA PRO A 455 -6.06 -2.91 9.70
C PRO A 455 -4.53 -2.91 9.84
N TYR A 456 -3.95 -1.72 10.00
CA TYR A 456 -2.50 -1.53 9.98
C TYR A 456 -1.85 -1.89 11.32
N ALA A 457 -2.37 -1.29 12.38
CA ALA A 457 -1.96 -1.47 13.76
C ALA A 457 -3.18 -1.57 14.67
N LEU A 458 -2.93 -2.09 15.86
CA LEU A 458 -3.81 -1.99 17.01
C LEU A 458 -2.94 -1.68 18.24
N ASN A 459 -3.53 -1.13 19.29
CA ASN A 459 -2.91 -1.02 20.61
C ASN A 459 -3.96 -1.37 21.68
N VAL A 460 -3.53 -1.74 22.88
CA VAL A 460 -4.41 -2.18 23.97
C VAL A 460 -4.26 -1.23 25.16
N ASP A 461 -5.37 -0.64 25.61
CA ASP A 461 -5.33 0.28 26.74
C ASP A 461 -5.15 -0.46 28.09
N SER A 462 -4.90 0.31 29.15
CA SER A 462 -4.72 -0.21 30.51
C SER A 462 -5.93 -0.97 31.07
N LYS A 463 -7.11 -0.84 30.45
CA LYS A 463 -8.35 -1.53 30.82
C LYS A 463 -8.56 -2.81 29.99
N GLY A 464 -7.64 -3.13 29.07
CA GLY A 464 -7.70 -4.29 28.19
C GLY A 464 -8.63 -4.09 26.98
N ILE A 465 -8.96 -2.85 26.63
CA ILE A 465 -9.76 -2.54 25.43
C ILE A 465 -8.81 -2.43 24.24
N VAL A 466 -9.20 -3.05 23.13
CA VAL A 466 -8.39 -3.10 21.92
C VAL A 466 -8.82 -1.98 20.99
N TRP A 467 -7.87 -1.12 20.63
CA TRP A 467 -8.05 -0.01 19.70
C TRP A 467 -7.38 -0.34 18.37
N ILE A 468 -8.08 -0.18 17.24
CA ILE A 468 -7.66 -0.68 15.92
C ILE A 468 -7.79 0.44 14.89
N CYS A 469 -6.75 0.64 14.09
CA CYS A 469 -6.78 1.61 13.00
C CYS A 469 -7.82 1.22 11.92
N GLY A 470 -8.80 2.10 11.68
CA GLY A 470 -9.71 2.06 10.54
C GLY A 470 -9.03 2.58 9.28
N THR A 471 -7.92 1.95 8.93
CA THR A 471 -6.99 2.40 7.90
C THR A 471 -7.65 2.56 6.53
N GLY A 472 -8.75 1.85 6.23
CA GLY A 472 -9.47 1.93 4.95
C GLY A 472 -10.72 2.82 4.95
N ASN A 473 -11.25 3.18 6.11
CA ASN A 473 -12.62 3.74 6.26
C ASN A 473 -12.69 5.02 7.11
N ASP A 474 -11.56 5.65 7.40
CA ASP A 474 -11.48 6.92 8.16
C ASP A 474 -12.08 6.80 9.57
N THR A 475 -11.79 5.69 10.25
CA THR A 475 -12.21 5.44 11.62
C THR A 475 -11.05 5.07 12.54
N ILE A 476 -11.31 5.14 13.84
CA ILE A 476 -10.61 4.37 14.87
C ILE A 476 -11.64 3.46 15.53
N ASN A 477 -11.33 2.18 15.66
CA ASN A 477 -12.28 1.18 16.16
C ASN A 477 -11.91 0.77 17.58
N ARG A 478 -12.89 0.73 18.47
CA ARG A 478 -12.75 0.28 19.86
C ARG A 478 -13.46 -1.06 20.01
N PHE A 479 -12.73 -2.08 20.44
CA PHE A 479 -13.25 -3.42 20.68
C PHE A 479 -13.11 -3.79 22.15
N ASP A 480 -14.23 -4.15 22.78
CA ASP A 480 -14.25 -4.69 24.14
C ASP A 480 -14.22 -6.22 24.10
N PRO A 481 -13.12 -6.88 24.53
CA PRO A 481 -13.02 -8.34 24.48
C PRO A 481 -13.98 -9.08 25.41
N LYS A 482 -14.57 -8.42 26.42
CA LYS A 482 -15.51 -9.06 27.35
C LYS A 482 -16.91 -9.15 26.76
N THR A 483 -17.34 -8.09 26.07
CA THR A 483 -18.67 -8.03 25.44
C THR A 483 -18.65 -8.43 23.96
N GLU A 484 -17.45 -8.50 23.37
CA GLU A 484 -17.18 -8.70 21.95
C GLU A 484 -17.83 -7.65 21.05
N THR A 485 -17.95 -6.42 21.57
CA THR A 485 -18.60 -5.30 20.88
C THR A 485 -17.57 -4.37 20.26
N LEU A 486 -17.72 -4.08 18.97
CA LEU A 486 -16.93 -3.13 18.21
C LEU A 486 -17.70 -1.81 18.03
N VAL A 487 -17.08 -0.70 18.38
CA VAL A 487 -17.59 0.67 18.17
C VAL A 487 -16.65 1.40 17.23
N GLU A 488 -17.17 1.98 16.15
CA GLU A 488 -16.39 2.76 15.18
C GLU A 488 -16.50 4.26 15.48
N PHE A 489 -15.38 4.92 15.76
CA PHE A 489 -15.28 6.37 15.86
C PHE A 489 -14.87 6.94 14.51
N ARG A 490 -15.79 7.65 13.84
CA ARG A 490 -15.51 8.33 12.57
C ARG A 490 -14.64 9.53 12.80
N LEU A 491 -13.65 9.75 11.92
CA LEU A 491 -12.73 10.88 12.03
C LEU A 491 -13.27 12.13 11.31
N PRO A 492 -12.83 13.36 11.69
CA PRO A 492 -13.36 14.61 11.14
C PRO A 492 -13.10 14.83 9.65
N MET A 493 -12.08 14.17 9.10
CA MET A 493 -11.66 14.31 7.71
C MET A 493 -11.77 13.01 6.93
N ARG A 494 -11.93 13.17 5.62
CA ARG A 494 -11.82 12.08 4.64
C ARG A 494 -10.35 11.78 4.38
N VAL A 495 -10.05 10.53 4.07
CA VAL A 495 -8.69 10.07 3.71
C VAL A 495 -7.70 10.33 4.86
N SER A 496 -8.06 9.91 6.07
CA SER A 496 -7.23 10.07 7.26
C SER A 496 -6.06 9.09 7.27
N TYR A 497 -6.27 7.84 6.81
CA TYR A 497 -5.25 6.78 6.77
C TYR A 497 -4.39 6.64 8.05
N THR A 498 -4.89 5.94 9.06
CA THR A 498 -4.22 5.79 10.36
C THR A 498 -3.32 4.55 10.44
N ARG A 499 -2.20 4.66 11.19
CA ARG A 499 -1.17 3.61 11.32
C ARG A 499 -0.63 3.37 12.72
N GLU A 500 -0.81 4.32 13.63
CA GLU A 500 -0.32 4.21 15.00
C GLU A 500 -1.39 4.67 15.99
N ILE A 501 -1.38 4.09 17.18
CA ILE A 501 -2.29 4.42 18.27
C ILE A 501 -1.48 4.50 19.56
N GLU A 502 -1.49 5.68 20.19
CA GLU A 502 -0.89 5.89 21.51
C GLU A 502 -1.92 6.34 22.53
N PHE A 503 -1.58 6.25 23.81
CA PHE A 503 -2.41 6.69 24.92
C PHE A 503 -1.68 7.73 25.76
N ASP A 504 -2.37 8.79 26.18
CA ASP A 504 -1.84 9.69 27.21
C ASP A 504 -2.22 9.19 28.63
N ASP A 505 -1.67 9.86 29.64
CA ASP A 505 -1.88 9.51 31.06
C ASP A 505 -3.35 9.64 31.49
N GLU A 506 -4.14 10.47 30.81
CA GLU A 506 -5.58 10.58 31.02
C GLU A 506 -6.40 9.48 30.30
N GLY A 507 -5.75 8.65 29.49
CA GLY A 507 -6.36 7.57 28.72
C GLY A 507 -7.07 8.04 27.45
N ASN A 508 -6.75 9.24 26.94
CA ASN A 508 -7.16 9.64 25.60
C ASN A 508 -6.36 8.87 24.55
N ILE A 509 -6.96 8.73 23.38
CA ILE A 509 -6.41 7.95 22.28
C ILE A 509 -5.83 8.90 21.26
N TRP A 510 -4.56 8.72 20.93
CA TRP A 510 -3.84 9.53 19.96
C TRP A 510 -3.53 8.73 18.70
N THR A 511 -3.70 9.34 17.54
CA THR A 511 -3.32 8.78 16.24
C THR A 511 -2.89 9.90 15.29
N SER A 512 -2.26 9.55 14.17
CA SER A 512 -1.86 10.50 13.14
C SER A 512 -2.38 10.06 11.78
N THR A 513 -2.74 11.03 10.95
CA THR A 513 -2.94 10.76 9.54
C THR A 513 -1.61 10.41 8.92
N SER A 514 -1.60 9.34 8.13
CA SER A 514 -0.38 8.78 7.57
C SER A 514 -0.37 8.87 6.05
N GLY A 515 0.79 8.66 5.44
CA GLY A 515 0.94 8.66 3.98
C GLY A 515 0.94 10.06 3.35
N PRO A 516 0.98 10.17 2.01
CA PRO A 516 1.22 11.44 1.35
C PRO A 516 0.08 12.43 1.55
N ALA A 517 0.36 13.59 2.12
CA ALA A 517 -0.63 14.62 2.43
C ALA A 517 -1.42 15.08 1.20
N ARG A 518 -0.85 14.98 -0.01
CA ARG A 518 -1.55 15.25 -1.28
C ARG A 518 -2.80 14.37 -1.55
N HIS A 519 -2.95 13.24 -0.86
CA HIS A 519 -4.17 12.41 -0.98
C HIS A 519 -5.22 12.80 0.07
N MET A 520 -4.80 13.43 1.17
CA MET A 520 -5.65 13.81 2.29
C MET A 520 -6.56 14.97 1.89
N GLU A 521 -7.77 15.03 2.45
CA GLU A 521 -8.80 16.02 2.09
C GLU A 521 -8.30 17.47 2.15
N ARG A 522 -7.48 17.82 3.15
CA ARG A 522 -6.96 19.18 3.35
C ARG A 522 -5.56 19.38 2.77
N GLY A 523 -4.97 18.35 2.15
CA GLY A 523 -3.63 18.42 1.60
C GLY A 523 -2.52 18.44 2.65
N VAL A 524 -2.81 18.21 3.93
CA VAL A 524 -1.90 18.33 5.09
C VAL A 524 -2.07 17.11 6.00
N GLY A 525 -0.98 16.73 6.69
CA GLY A 525 -1.06 15.72 7.74
C GLY A 525 -1.73 16.27 9.00
N ALA A 526 -2.09 15.39 9.94
CA ALA A 526 -2.69 15.78 11.19
C ALA A 526 -2.39 14.78 12.31
N VAL A 527 -2.40 15.26 13.54
CA VAL A 527 -2.52 14.42 14.74
C VAL A 527 -3.92 14.57 15.32
N ILE A 528 -4.45 13.48 15.85
CA ILE A 528 -5.85 13.35 16.28
C ILE A 528 -5.86 12.77 17.68
N ARG A 529 -6.61 13.40 18.57
CA ARG A 529 -6.95 12.92 19.91
C ARG A 529 -8.44 12.58 19.97
N ILE A 530 -8.77 11.41 20.50
CA ILE A 530 -10.13 11.00 20.84
C ILE A 530 -10.22 10.96 22.36
N SER A 531 -11.10 11.79 22.91
CA SER A 531 -11.39 11.87 24.34
C SER A 531 -12.77 11.29 24.62
N LEU A 532 -12.84 10.42 25.62
CA LEU A 532 -14.07 9.78 26.06
C LEU A 532 -14.44 10.26 27.47
N PRO A 533 -15.74 10.45 27.77
CA PRO A 533 -16.18 10.74 29.12
C PRO A 533 -15.97 9.52 30.03
N GLU A 534 -15.87 9.76 31.34
CA GLU A 534 -15.68 8.68 32.33
C GLU A 534 -16.79 7.62 32.28
N SER A 535 -18.03 8.06 32.08
CA SER A 535 -19.20 7.20 31.90
C SER A 535 -19.59 7.15 30.44
N LEU A 536 -19.54 5.95 29.86
CA LEU A 536 -19.93 5.70 28.48
C LEU A 536 -21.35 5.14 28.39
N PRO A 537 -22.12 5.53 27.36
CA PRO A 537 -23.37 4.83 27.02
C PRO A 537 -23.12 3.33 26.80
N ALA A 538 -24.00 2.49 27.32
CA ALA A 538 -23.90 1.03 27.20
C ALA A 538 -24.37 0.49 25.82
N ASN A 539 -24.95 1.36 24.98
CA ASN A 539 -25.46 1.02 23.66
C ASN A 539 -24.55 1.56 22.54
N GLY A 540 -24.83 1.12 21.31
CA GLY A 540 -24.03 1.43 20.13
C GLY A 540 -23.03 0.31 19.81
N GLY A 541 -22.48 0.36 18.60
CA GLY A 541 -21.57 -0.66 18.10
C GLY A 541 -22.25 -1.93 17.60
N VAL A 542 -21.42 -2.88 17.17
CA VAL A 542 -21.82 -4.17 16.61
C VAL A 542 -21.13 -5.29 17.37
N LYS A 543 -21.87 -6.35 17.70
CA LYS A 543 -21.27 -7.55 18.28
C LYS A 543 -20.58 -8.36 17.19
N LEU A 544 -19.29 -8.64 17.37
CA LEU A 544 -18.53 -9.47 16.46
C LEU A 544 -18.65 -10.95 16.84
N LEU A 545 -18.44 -11.82 15.85
CA LEU A 545 -18.45 -13.27 16.05
C LEU A 545 -17.01 -13.77 16.24
N ALA A 546 -16.73 -14.37 17.40
CA ALA A 546 -15.47 -15.04 17.66
C ALA A 546 -15.35 -16.35 16.89
N LYS A 547 -14.21 -16.54 16.19
CA LYS A 547 -13.82 -17.81 15.58
C LYS A 547 -12.57 -18.34 16.28
N THR A 548 -12.65 -19.53 16.86
CA THR A 548 -11.54 -20.12 17.63
C THR A 548 -10.77 -21.16 16.82
N TYR A 549 -9.44 -21.14 16.92
CA TYR A 549 -8.54 -22.07 16.23
C TYR A 549 -7.47 -22.60 17.18
N ALA A 550 -7.06 -23.85 17.01
CA ALA A 550 -5.89 -24.42 17.69
C ALA A 550 -4.59 -23.82 17.11
N GLY A 551 -3.49 -23.83 17.87
CA GLY A 551 -2.20 -23.26 17.46
C GLY A 551 -1.47 -24.04 16.37
N ASP A 552 -1.84 -25.30 16.13
CA ASP A 552 -1.26 -26.22 15.15
C ASP A 552 -2.07 -26.33 13.85
N HIS A 553 -3.00 -25.40 13.62
CA HIS A 553 -3.83 -25.41 12.41
C HIS A 553 -3.00 -25.35 11.12
N ASP A 554 -3.40 -26.16 10.14
CA ASP A 554 -2.84 -26.07 8.79
C ASP A 554 -3.32 -24.75 8.15
N ILE A 555 -2.36 -23.93 7.70
CA ILE A 555 -2.62 -22.70 6.94
C ILE A 555 -3.29 -23.02 5.58
N GLY A 556 -3.33 -24.30 5.19
CA GLY A 556 -3.94 -24.80 3.97
C GLY A 556 -5.46 -24.78 3.96
N ASN A 557 -6.12 -23.60 3.96
CA ASN A 557 -7.38 -23.37 3.20
C ASN A 557 -8.11 -22.03 3.40
N LEU A 558 -7.48 -20.93 3.84
CA LEU A 558 -8.13 -19.61 3.73
C LEU A 558 -8.28 -19.11 2.27
N ALA A 559 -7.92 -19.97 1.30
CA ALA A 559 -8.11 -19.80 -0.13
C ALA A 559 -8.92 -20.96 -0.74
N THR A 560 -10.00 -21.42 -0.11
CA THR A 560 -11.06 -22.14 -0.85
C THR A 560 -11.78 -21.19 -1.80
N ALA A 561 -11.05 -20.63 -2.77
CA ALA A 561 -11.66 -20.32 -4.05
C ALA A 561 -12.08 -21.67 -4.64
N PRO A 562 -13.35 -21.86 -5.04
CA PRO A 562 -13.72 -23.06 -5.76
C PRO A 562 -12.77 -23.19 -6.95
N LYS A 563 -12.16 -24.37 -7.13
CA LYS A 563 -11.51 -24.73 -8.39
C LYS A 563 -12.58 -24.94 -9.46
N GLN A 564 -13.37 -23.92 -9.77
CA GLN A 564 -14.05 -23.81 -11.04
C GLN A 564 -13.23 -22.85 -11.88
N LYS A 565 -12.54 -23.38 -12.90
CA LYS A 565 -12.30 -22.56 -14.08
C LYS A 565 -13.71 -22.17 -14.56
N PRO A 566 -14.06 -20.88 -14.65
CA PRO A 566 -15.28 -20.49 -15.34
C PRO A 566 -15.17 -21.09 -16.74
N LYS A 567 -16.12 -21.95 -17.12
CA LYS A 567 -16.25 -22.31 -18.53
C LYS A 567 -16.69 -21.01 -19.22
N PRO A 568 -16.05 -20.60 -20.33
CA PRO A 568 -16.49 -19.42 -21.07
C PRO A 568 -18.00 -19.52 -21.36
N ASP A 569 -18.74 -18.42 -21.20
CA ASP A 569 -20.13 -18.33 -21.66
C ASP A 569 -20.15 -17.60 -23.01
N ASN A 570 -20.03 -18.37 -24.10
CA ASN A 570 -20.01 -17.82 -25.46
C ASN A 570 -21.42 -17.67 -26.08
N ARG A 571 -22.51 -17.65 -25.31
CA ARG A 571 -23.87 -17.54 -25.86
C ARG A 571 -24.08 -16.32 -26.75
N ALA A 572 -23.58 -15.14 -26.34
CA ALA A 572 -23.68 -13.92 -27.13
C ALA A 572 -22.88 -14.04 -28.44
N LEU A 573 -21.68 -14.62 -28.36
CA LEU A 573 -20.84 -14.89 -29.54
C LEU A 573 -21.52 -15.87 -30.51
N PHE A 574 -22.13 -16.95 -30.01
CA PHE A 574 -22.86 -17.88 -30.88
C PHE A 574 -24.07 -17.23 -31.52
N ALA A 575 -24.78 -16.33 -30.83
CA ALA A 575 -25.89 -15.57 -31.42
C ALA A 575 -25.41 -14.60 -32.52
N GLU A 576 -24.18 -14.08 -32.43
CA GLU A 576 -23.55 -13.26 -33.46
C GLU A 576 -23.11 -14.09 -34.67
N ILE A 577 -22.39 -15.19 -34.43
CA ILE A 577 -21.93 -16.11 -35.48
C ILE A 577 -23.14 -16.70 -36.24
N ASP A 578 -24.24 -17.00 -35.56
CA ASP A 578 -25.43 -17.57 -36.17
C ASP A 578 -26.23 -16.57 -37.03
N LYS A 579 -25.97 -15.26 -36.86
CA LYS A 579 -26.51 -14.20 -37.74
C LYS A 579 -25.62 -13.94 -38.95
N ALA A 580 -24.37 -14.42 -38.95
CA ALA A 580 -23.45 -14.20 -40.06
C ALA A 580 -23.97 -14.87 -41.34
N GLU A 581 -23.84 -14.17 -42.47
CA GLU A 581 -24.15 -14.76 -43.77
C GLU A 581 -23.22 -15.92 -44.08
N MET A 582 -23.72 -16.92 -44.80
CA MET A 582 -22.88 -18.04 -45.22
C MET A 582 -21.81 -17.53 -46.19
N PRO A 583 -20.53 -17.93 -46.03
CA PRO A 583 -19.48 -17.44 -46.91
C PRO A 583 -19.79 -17.76 -48.38
N VAL A 584 -19.73 -16.77 -49.27
CA VAL A 584 -20.04 -16.95 -50.70
C VAL A 584 -19.22 -18.08 -51.33
N ALA A 585 -17.95 -18.22 -50.91
CA ALA A 585 -17.05 -19.29 -51.35
C ALA A 585 -17.47 -20.69 -50.90
N TYR A 586 -18.26 -20.82 -49.82
CA TYR A 586 -18.83 -22.09 -49.37
C TYR A 586 -20.01 -22.50 -50.24
N VAL A 587 -20.88 -21.55 -50.61
CA VAL A 587 -22.09 -21.81 -51.42
C VAL A 587 -21.74 -22.38 -52.81
N ALA A 588 -20.54 -22.06 -53.32
CA ALA A 588 -20.06 -22.53 -54.62
C ALA A 588 -19.24 -23.84 -54.57
N GLN A 589 -19.07 -24.48 -53.41
CA GLN A 589 -18.19 -25.64 -53.23
C GLN A 589 -18.84 -26.77 -52.41
N GLU A 590 -18.32 -27.98 -52.58
CA GLU A 590 -18.71 -29.16 -51.80
C GLU A 590 -18.23 -29.02 -50.33
N HIS A 591 -19.09 -29.37 -49.36
CA HIS A 591 -18.88 -29.10 -47.93
C HIS A 591 -17.48 -29.52 -47.43
N GLN A 592 -17.10 -30.77 -47.66
CA GLN A 592 -15.84 -31.31 -47.14
C GLN A 592 -14.63 -30.61 -47.77
N LYS A 593 -14.69 -30.31 -49.08
CA LYS A 593 -13.60 -29.61 -49.78
C LYS A 593 -13.40 -28.20 -49.24
N TYR A 594 -14.47 -27.49 -48.93
CA TYR A 594 -14.38 -26.16 -48.33
C TYR A 594 -13.80 -26.22 -46.91
N VAL A 595 -14.27 -27.16 -46.08
CA VAL A 595 -13.77 -27.36 -44.71
C VAL A 595 -12.28 -27.69 -44.72
N ASP A 596 -11.85 -28.64 -45.55
CA ASP A 596 -10.45 -29.06 -45.65
C ASP A 596 -9.56 -27.91 -46.11
N ALA A 597 -10.00 -27.14 -47.11
CA ALA A 597 -9.26 -25.97 -47.60
C ALA A 597 -9.11 -24.90 -46.50
N LYS A 598 -10.18 -24.60 -45.75
CA LYS A 598 -10.16 -23.58 -44.68
C LYS A 598 -9.38 -24.05 -43.45
N ILE A 599 -9.50 -25.32 -43.05
CA ILE A 599 -8.69 -25.88 -41.96
C ILE A 599 -7.21 -25.93 -42.35
N ALA A 600 -6.89 -26.26 -43.59
CA ALA A 600 -5.51 -26.23 -44.09
C ALA A 600 -4.93 -24.81 -44.04
N ALA A 601 -5.72 -23.80 -44.41
CA ALA A 601 -5.34 -22.39 -44.35
C ALA A 601 -5.21 -21.83 -42.92
N LEU A 602 -5.84 -22.46 -41.91
CA LEU A 602 -5.69 -22.05 -40.52
C LEU A 602 -4.30 -22.43 -39.96
N PRO A 603 -3.62 -21.50 -39.26
CA PRO A 603 -2.42 -21.83 -38.50
C PRO A 603 -2.67 -23.00 -37.54
N PRO A 604 -1.72 -23.96 -37.38
CA PRO A 604 -1.92 -25.16 -36.56
C PRO A 604 -2.40 -24.89 -35.12
N GLN A 605 -2.01 -23.74 -34.56
CA GLN A 605 -2.37 -23.29 -33.21
C GLN A 605 -3.84 -22.86 -33.08
N ARG A 606 -4.52 -22.51 -34.19
CA ARG A 606 -5.92 -22.05 -34.22
C ARG A 606 -6.90 -23.16 -34.56
N ARG A 607 -6.45 -24.25 -35.18
CA ARG A 607 -7.29 -25.41 -35.52
C ARG A 607 -8.04 -25.99 -34.30
N PRO A 608 -7.44 -26.10 -33.09
CA PRO A 608 -8.18 -26.57 -31.90
C PRO A 608 -9.35 -25.65 -31.51
N ARG A 609 -9.30 -24.36 -31.87
CA ARG A 609 -10.33 -23.39 -31.48
C ARG A 609 -11.66 -23.64 -32.19
N VAL A 610 -11.63 -24.08 -33.44
CA VAL A 610 -12.84 -24.48 -34.19
C VAL A 610 -13.56 -25.63 -33.48
N GLY A 611 -12.80 -26.68 -33.13
CA GLY A 611 -13.35 -27.82 -32.40
C GLY A 611 -13.84 -27.46 -31.00
N GLN A 612 -13.14 -26.57 -30.29
CA GLN A 612 -13.59 -26.09 -28.97
C GLN A 612 -14.91 -25.34 -29.05
N LEU A 613 -15.04 -24.37 -29.97
CA LEU A 613 -16.27 -23.61 -30.15
C LEU A 613 -17.42 -24.49 -30.63
N TRP A 614 -17.15 -25.45 -31.52
CA TRP A 614 -18.16 -26.42 -31.96
C TRP A 614 -18.65 -27.32 -30.82
N ASN A 615 -17.73 -27.90 -30.04
CA ASN A 615 -18.09 -28.74 -28.90
C ASN A 615 -18.85 -27.94 -27.82
N GLU A 616 -18.53 -26.66 -27.66
CA GLU A 616 -19.24 -25.78 -26.74
C GLU A 616 -20.63 -25.40 -27.25
N PHE A 617 -20.76 -25.04 -28.52
CA PHE A 617 -22.04 -24.75 -29.17
C PHE A 617 -23.00 -25.93 -29.08
N THR A 618 -22.54 -27.13 -29.42
CA THR A 618 -23.33 -28.38 -29.40
C THR A 618 -23.68 -28.85 -27.98
N ARG A 619 -22.90 -28.45 -26.98
CA ARG A 619 -23.23 -28.64 -25.56
C ARG A 619 -24.32 -27.68 -25.09
N LEU A 620 -24.27 -26.43 -25.54
CA LEU A 620 -25.26 -25.40 -25.18
C LEU A 620 -26.57 -25.53 -25.98
N ASN A 621 -26.51 -26.13 -27.18
CA ASN A 621 -27.65 -26.35 -28.09
C ASN A 621 -27.66 -27.83 -28.53
N PRO A 622 -28.10 -28.77 -27.65
CA PRO A 622 -28.04 -30.21 -27.92
C PRO A 622 -28.86 -30.67 -29.12
N ASP A 623 -29.90 -29.91 -29.46
CA ASP A 623 -30.79 -30.07 -30.61
C ASP A 623 -30.12 -29.71 -31.95
N ARG A 624 -29.05 -28.90 -31.93
CA ARG A 624 -28.32 -28.44 -33.12
C ARG A 624 -26.97 -29.13 -33.33
N ARG A 625 -26.81 -30.35 -32.82
CA ARG A 625 -25.56 -31.14 -32.91
C ARG A 625 -25.09 -31.46 -34.33
N SER A 626 -26.01 -31.45 -35.30
CA SER A 626 -25.73 -31.74 -36.72
C SER A 626 -25.82 -30.49 -37.61
N ASP A 627 -25.74 -29.29 -37.02
CA ASP A 627 -25.87 -28.02 -37.73
C ASP A 627 -24.60 -27.66 -38.51
N GLY A 628 -24.47 -28.24 -39.72
CA GLY A 628 -23.33 -28.00 -40.59
C GLY A 628 -23.16 -26.53 -40.99
N ALA A 629 -24.24 -25.75 -41.07
CA ALA A 629 -24.15 -24.32 -41.40
C ALA A 629 -23.50 -23.53 -40.26
N MET A 630 -23.89 -23.81 -39.01
CA MET A 630 -23.26 -23.20 -37.84
C MET A 630 -21.79 -23.60 -37.70
N PHE A 631 -21.44 -24.85 -38.01
CA PHE A 631 -20.03 -25.27 -38.03
C PHE A 631 -19.21 -24.46 -39.04
N ILE A 632 -19.73 -24.22 -40.24
CA ILE A 632 -19.06 -23.40 -41.25
C ILE A 632 -18.93 -21.94 -40.81
N ARG A 633 -19.96 -21.37 -40.18
CA ARG A 633 -19.89 -20.00 -39.64
C ARG A 633 -18.87 -19.88 -38.51
N ILE A 634 -18.77 -20.88 -37.63
CA ILE A 634 -17.72 -20.94 -36.61
C ILE A 634 -16.34 -21.06 -37.28
N LEU A 635 -16.20 -21.89 -38.31
CA LEU A 635 -14.95 -22.06 -39.04
C LEU A 635 -14.52 -20.75 -39.70
N ASP A 636 -15.44 -20.05 -40.37
CA ASP A 636 -15.16 -18.78 -41.04
C ASP A 636 -14.90 -17.64 -40.03
N TYR A 637 -15.66 -17.58 -38.94
CA TYR A 637 -15.37 -16.70 -37.81
C TYR A 637 -13.94 -16.91 -37.28
N VAL A 638 -13.53 -18.16 -37.07
CA VAL A 638 -12.18 -18.47 -36.56
C VAL A 638 -11.09 -18.13 -37.57
N VAL A 639 -11.38 -18.21 -38.87
CA VAL A 639 -10.49 -17.78 -39.95
C VAL A 639 -10.34 -16.26 -39.98
N ASN A 640 -11.40 -15.51 -39.69
CA ASN A 640 -11.46 -14.05 -39.85
C ASN A 640 -11.25 -13.24 -38.55
N LEU A 641 -10.90 -13.90 -37.45
CA LEU A 641 -10.81 -13.36 -36.07
C LEU A 641 -9.84 -12.17 -35.82
N ASP A 642 -9.24 -11.53 -36.84
CA ASP A 642 -8.15 -10.54 -36.68
C ASP A 642 -8.25 -9.25 -37.54
N SER A 643 -9.40 -8.87 -38.11
CA SER A 643 -9.44 -7.68 -38.99
C SER A 643 -9.69 -6.32 -38.33
N ASP A 644 -10.03 -6.22 -37.02
CA ASP A 644 -10.48 -4.93 -36.44
C ASP A 644 -9.80 -4.47 -35.12
N SER A 645 -8.62 -4.98 -34.78
CA SER A 645 -7.77 -4.29 -33.78
C SER A 645 -6.29 -4.63 -33.99
N GLY A 646 -5.42 -3.62 -34.01
CA GLY A 646 -3.98 -3.80 -34.20
C GLY A 646 -3.37 -4.80 -33.21
N PRO A 647 -2.27 -5.49 -33.57
CA PRO A 647 -1.87 -6.71 -32.87
C PRO A 647 -1.35 -6.43 -31.45
N GLN A 648 -2.13 -6.80 -30.43
CA GLN A 648 -1.58 -7.07 -29.11
C GLN A 648 -0.86 -8.43 -29.14
N ARG A 649 0.48 -8.39 -29.10
CA ARG A 649 1.31 -9.60 -28.98
C ARG A 649 1.03 -10.30 -27.64
N ARG A 650 0.72 -11.60 -27.67
CA ARG A 650 0.46 -12.41 -26.47
C ARG A 650 1.78 -12.93 -25.90
N PHE A 651 1.83 -13.13 -24.58
CA PHE A 651 2.97 -13.77 -23.93
C PHE A 651 3.20 -15.19 -24.47
N ILE A 652 4.42 -15.46 -24.90
CA ILE A 652 4.85 -16.75 -25.46
C ILE A 652 5.59 -17.54 -24.39
N LYS A 653 6.69 -17.00 -23.87
CA LYS A 653 7.52 -17.67 -22.88
C LYS A 653 8.46 -16.66 -22.21
N LYS A 654 8.80 -16.89 -20.94
CA LYS A 654 9.92 -16.20 -20.31
C LYS A 654 11.22 -16.75 -20.85
N TRP A 655 11.86 -16.02 -21.75
CA TRP A 655 13.05 -16.52 -22.44
C TRP A 655 14.29 -16.45 -21.55
N GLN A 656 15.14 -17.48 -21.65
CA GLN A 656 16.44 -17.59 -21.01
C GLN A 656 17.46 -18.01 -22.08
N HIS A 657 18.74 -17.66 -21.89
CA HIS A 657 19.79 -17.95 -22.88
C HIS A 657 19.84 -19.44 -23.28
N HIS A 658 19.67 -20.36 -22.33
CA HIS A 658 19.67 -21.79 -22.59
C HIS A 658 18.47 -22.29 -23.43
N ASN A 659 17.44 -21.46 -23.66
CA ASN A 659 16.30 -21.82 -24.52
C ASN A 659 16.62 -21.81 -26.01
N PHE A 660 17.73 -21.21 -26.43
CA PHE A 660 18.09 -21.04 -27.84
C PHE A 660 19.16 -22.02 -28.31
N GLY A 661 19.75 -22.81 -27.41
CA GLY A 661 20.75 -23.83 -27.74
C GLY A 661 21.86 -23.32 -28.66
N SER A 662 22.24 -24.11 -29.68
CA SER A 662 23.18 -23.68 -30.73
C SER A 662 22.54 -22.87 -31.86
N LEU A 663 21.21 -22.66 -31.84
CA LEU A 663 20.48 -21.94 -32.88
C LEU A 663 20.85 -20.45 -32.89
N ALA A 664 21.14 -19.88 -31.73
CA ALA A 664 21.61 -18.49 -31.62
C ALA A 664 22.95 -18.24 -32.33
N ASN A 665 23.70 -19.28 -32.70
CA ASN A 665 24.96 -19.17 -33.44
C ASN A 665 24.80 -19.45 -34.94
N ARG A 666 23.59 -19.81 -35.40
CA ARG A 666 23.27 -20.12 -36.81
C ARG A 666 22.20 -19.14 -37.30
N LEU A 667 22.65 -17.98 -37.75
CA LEU A 667 21.80 -16.84 -38.08
C LEU A 667 21.78 -16.50 -39.58
N ASP A 668 22.37 -17.35 -40.42
CA ASP A 668 22.66 -17.02 -41.82
C ASP A 668 21.43 -17.11 -42.74
N ASP A 669 20.42 -17.90 -42.34
CA ASP A 669 19.13 -18.06 -43.05
C ASP A 669 17.98 -17.25 -42.40
N ARG A 670 18.31 -16.21 -41.62
CA ARG A 670 17.33 -15.44 -40.83
C ARG A 670 16.84 -14.18 -41.55
N SER A 671 15.60 -13.78 -41.28
CA SER A 671 15.00 -12.62 -41.93
C SER A 671 15.42 -11.32 -41.25
N ILE A 672 16.29 -10.56 -41.93
CA ILE A 672 16.75 -9.23 -41.47
C ILE A 672 15.59 -8.23 -41.44
N GLU A 673 14.69 -8.30 -42.43
CA GLU A 673 13.50 -7.44 -42.51
C GLU A 673 12.54 -7.70 -41.33
N ASN A 674 12.27 -8.96 -41.03
CA ASN A 674 11.46 -9.32 -39.87
C ASN A 674 12.17 -8.92 -38.57
N GLY A 675 13.47 -9.15 -38.46
CA GLY A 675 14.27 -8.73 -37.30
C GLY A 675 14.22 -7.23 -37.04
N LYS A 676 14.21 -6.40 -38.09
CA LYS A 676 14.00 -4.95 -37.99
C LYS A 676 12.60 -4.60 -37.48
N LEU A 677 11.57 -5.29 -37.96
CA LEU A 677 10.20 -5.11 -37.45
C LEU A 677 10.12 -5.47 -35.96
N ILE A 678 10.78 -6.55 -35.54
CA ILE A 678 10.87 -6.95 -34.12
C ILE A 678 11.61 -5.90 -33.30
N TYR A 679 12.69 -5.32 -33.83
CA TYR A 679 13.45 -4.26 -33.16
C TYR A 679 12.59 -3.03 -32.84
N GLU A 680 11.72 -2.64 -33.77
CA GLU A 680 10.77 -1.54 -33.58
C GLU A 680 9.63 -1.92 -32.62
N GLN A 681 9.07 -3.13 -32.75
CA GLN A 681 7.97 -3.60 -31.91
C GLN A 681 8.37 -3.91 -30.47
N ALA A 682 9.60 -4.37 -30.25
CA ALA A 682 10.19 -4.51 -28.92
C ALA A 682 10.68 -3.16 -28.34
N ALA A 683 10.49 -2.07 -29.10
CA ALA A 683 10.84 -0.71 -28.73
C ALA A 683 12.34 -0.50 -28.40
N CYS A 684 13.23 -1.33 -28.97
CA CYS A 684 14.67 -1.26 -28.75
C CYS A 684 15.24 0.10 -29.22
N ASN A 685 14.67 0.67 -30.28
CA ASN A 685 15.01 1.99 -30.82
C ASN A 685 14.79 3.16 -29.85
N ARG A 686 14.00 2.98 -28.78
CA ARG A 686 13.76 4.01 -27.77
C ARG A 686 14.96 4.21 -26.84
N CYS A 687 15.89 3.25 -26.80
CA CYS A 687 17.05 3.31 -25.91
C CYS A 687 18.38 3.07 -26.63
N HIS A 688 18.38 2.41 -27.79
CA HIS A 688 19.60 2.06 -28.52
C HIS A 688 19.73 2.82 -29.83
N THR A 689 20.97 3.17 -30.19
CA THR A 689 21.33 3.70 -31.51
C THR A 689 21.82 2.59 -32.44
N ILE A 690 21.53 2.74 -33.73
CA ILE A 690 22.13 1.99 -34.84
C ILE A 690 22.53 3.04 -35.88
N ASP A 691 23.81 3.09 -36.27
CA ASP A 691 24.33 4.03 -37.27
C ASP A 691 23.91 5.49 -36.99
N GLY A 692 24.03 5.90 -35.73
CA GLY A 692 23.64 7.24 -35.26
C GLY A 692 22.13 7.50 -35.17
N LYS A 693 21.26 6.55 -35.52
CA LYS A 693 19.80 6.66 -35.45
C LYS A 693 19.24 5.94 -34.23
N GLY A 694 18.45 6.64 -33.41
CA GLY A 694 17.87 6.11 -32.16
C GLY A 694 18.16 7.03 -30.97
N ALA A 695 17.86 6.58 -29.76
CA ALA A 695 18.18 7.32 -28.53
C ALA A 695 19.46 6.78 -27.87
N LYS A 696 20.25 7.66 -27.25
CA LYS A 696 21.56 7.31 -26.65
C LYS A 696 21.44 7.01 -25.14
N TYR A 697 20.53 6.10 -24.76
CA TYR A 697 20.29 5.71 -23.36
C TYR A 697 20.76 4.28 -23.03
N GLY A 698 21.19 3.55 -24.05
CA GLY A 698 21.86 2.26 -24.00
C GLY A 698 23.01 2.21 -25.01
N PRO A 699 23.81 1.13 -25.00
CA PRO A 699 24.93 0.97 -25.92
C PRO A 699 24.53 1.09 -27.39
N ASP A 700 25.40 1.68 -28.20
CA ASP A 700 25.25 1.69 -29.65
C ASP A 700 25.34 0.26 -30.18
N LEU A 701 24.31 -0.21 -30.87
CA LEU A 701 24.21 -1.59 -31.34
C LEU A 701 25.09 -1.87 -32.55
N THR A 702 25.49 -0.86 -33.33
CA THR A 702 26.47 -0.99 -34.42
C THR A 702 27.84 -1.44 -33.86
N THR A 703 28.23 -0.93 -32.68
CA THR A 703 29.48 -1.34 -32.01
C THR A 703 29.30 -2.54 -31.07
N THR A 704 28.15 -2.65 -30.41
CA THR A 704 27.86 -3.75 -29.48
C THR A 704 27.75 -5.09 -30.20
N ALA A 705 27.21 -5.11 -31.42
CA ALA A 705 27.15 -6.29 -32.26
C ALA A 705 28.54 -6.82 -32.64
N HIS A 706 29.58 -5.97 -32.69
CA HIS A 706 30.95 -6.43 -32.89
C HIS A 706 31.50 -7.17 -31.65
N ARG A 707 31.17 -6.69 -30.43
CA ARG A 707 31.67 -7.24 -29.16
C ARG A 707 30.94 -8.51 -28.72
N PHE A 708 29.63 -8.59 -28.97
CA PHE A 708 28.81 -9.74 -28.61
C PHE A 708 28.18 -10.33 -29.85
N GLN A 709 28.45 -11.62 -30.09
CA GLN A 709 27.98 -12.36 -31.25
C GLN A 709 27.19 -13.60 -30.81
N GLY A 710 26.22 -14.00 -31.64
CA GLY A 710 25.39 -15.18 -31.44
C GLY A 710 24.75 -15.28 -30.05
N ILE A 711 24.97 -16.39 -29.35
CA ILE A 711 24.38 -16.65 -28.03
C ILE A 711 24.75 -15.59 -26.97
N LYS A 712 25.93 -14.95 -27.08
CA LYS A 712 26.35 -13.92 -26.13
C LYS A 712 25.54 -12.64 -26.28
N LEU A 713 25.22 -12.23 -27.50
CA LEU A 713 24.36 -11.07 -27.77
C LEU A 713 22.94 -11.35 -27.27
N LEU A 714 22.43 -12.54 -27.58
CA LEU A 714 21.11 -12.97 -27.12
C LEU A 714 21.02 -13.01 -25.59
N HIS A 715 22.08 -13.44 -24.90
CA HIS A 715 22.14 -13.42 -23.44
C HIS A 715 21.98 -12.01 -22.86
N GLN A 716 22.59 -10.98 -23.48
CA GLN A 716 22.42 -9.59 -23.06
C GLN A 716 20.97 -9.12 -23.20
N MET A 717 20.24 -9.58 -24.22
CA MET A 717 18.84 -9.20 -24.43
C MET A 717 17.86 -9.89 -23.47
N VAL A 718 18.07 -11.17 -23.15
CA VAL A 718 17.16 -11.93 -22.27
C VAL A 718 17.52 -11.80 -20.78
N LYS A 719 18.74 -11.38 -20.45
CA LYS A 719 19.22 -11.16 -19.08
C LYS A 719 20.04 -9.85 -18.97
N PRO A 720 19.41 -8.69 -19.16
CA PRO A 720 20.13 -7.41 -19.28
C PRO A 720 20.85 -6.94 -18.01
N SER A 721 20.56 -7.51 -16.84
CA SER A 721 21.28 -7.21 -15.58
C SER A 721 22.48 -8.12 -15.33
N ALA A 722 22.79 -9.07 -16.24
CA ALA A 722 23.93 -9.97 -16.06
C ALA A 722 25.28 -9.25 -16.23
N GLU A 723 25.37 -8.31 -17.16
CA GLU A 723 26.55 -7.48 -17.39
C GLU A 723 26.09 -6.09 -17.84
N ILE A 724 26.29 -5.08 -16.99
CA ILE A 724 25.88 -3.69 -17.27
C ILE A 724 27.13 -2.86 -17.51
N HIS A 725 27.25 -2.27 -18.71
CA HIS A 725 28.33 -1.35 -19.04
C HIS A 725 28.30 -0.13 -18.11
N LYS A 726 29.47 0.34 -17.67
CA LYS A 726 29.60 1.40 -16.65
C LYS A 726 28.84 2.69 -17.03
N ASP A 727 28.86 3.07 -18.31
CA ASP A 727 28.24 4.31 -18.81
C ASP A 727 26.70 4.25 -18.87
N PHE A 728 26.13 3.04 -18.80
CA PHE A 728 24.68 2.82 -18.83
C PHE A 728 24.16 2.23 -17.52
N ARG A 729 24.99 2.26 -16.47
CA ARG A 729 24.64 1.69 -15.18
C ARG A 729 23.80 2.70 -14.39
N PRO A 730 22.55 2.36 -14.01
CA PRO A 730 21.72 3.28 -13.24
C PRO A 730 22.38 3.56 -11.90
N GLN A 731 22.16 4.75 -11.39
CA GLN A 731 22.72 5.22 -10.13
C GLN A 731 21.61 5.57 -9.17
N LEU A 732 21.83 5.20 -7.90
CA LEU A 732 21.06 5.63 -6.76
C LEU A 732 21.84 6.75 -6.09
N ILE A 733 21.28 7.95 -6.10
CA ILE A 733 21.88 9.17 -5.57
C ILE A 733 21.01 9.67 -4.43
N VAL A 734 21.60 9.79 -3.25
CA VAL A 734 21.02 10.46 -2.10
C VAL A 734 21.58 11.87 -2.05
N VAL A 735 20.70 12.86 -2.05
CA VAL A 735 21.08 14.28 -1.93
C VAL A 735 20.81 14.77 -0.50
N ASP A 736 21.45 15.88 -0.13
CA ASP A 736 21.40 16.52 1.19
C ASP A 736 19.99 16.89 1.68
N THR A 737 19.06 17.07 0.75
CA THR A 737 17.62 17.23 1.02
C THR A 737 16.91 15.93 1.45
N GLY A 738 17.63 14.81 1.52
CA GLY A 738 17.11 13.48 1.87
C GLY A 738 16.32 12.77 0.76
N ARG A 739 16.25 13.37 -0.44
CA ARG A 739 15.65 12.71 -1.62
C ARG A 739 16.58 11.59 -2.10
N VAL A 740 16.01 10.40 -2.27
CA VAL A 740 16.67 9.29 -2.97
C VAL A 740 16.22 9.30 -4.42
N LEU A 741 17.15 9.56 -5.33
CA LEU A 741 16.95 9.60 -6.76
C LEU A 741 17.55 8.34 -7.38
N THR A 742 16.85 7.72 -8.33
CA THR A 742 17.36 6.55 -9.06
C THR A 742 17.14 6.79 -10.54
N GLY A 743 18.20 6.67 -11.35
CA GLY A 743 18.14 6.97 -12.77
C GLY A 743 19.47 6.77 -13.48
N LEU A 744 19.53 7.08 -14.76
CA LEU A 744 20.77 7.05 -15.54
C LEU A 744 21.42 8.43 -15.53
N VAL A 745 22.69 8.53 -15.15
CA VAL A 745 23.45 9.78 -15.30
C VAL A 745 23.86 9.89 -16.77
N VAL A 746 23.30 10.85 -17.48
CA VAL A 746 23.50 11.04 -18.93
C VAL A 746 24.55 12.10 -19.24
N GLU A 747 24.82 12.97 -18.27
CA GLU A 747 25.82 14.02 -18.35
C GLU A 747 26.36 14.32 -16.96
N GLU A 748 27.66 14.61 -16.86
CA GLU A 748 28.35 14.90 -15.61
C GLU A 748 29.42 15.97 -15.90
N THR A 749 29.28 17.15 -15.29
CA THR A 749 30.26 18.25 -15.33
C THR A 749 31.10 18.25 -14.04
N GLU A 750 31.98 19.23 -13.84
CA GLU A 750 32.71 19.34 -12.55
C GLU A 750 31.78 19.59 -11.37
N ASP A 751 30.67 20.32 -11.57
CA ASP A 751 29.78 20.76 -10.49
C ASP A 751 28.44 20.03 -10.46
N GLN A 752 27.96 19.49 -11.58
CA GLN A 752 26.60 18.96 -11.69
C GLN A 752 26.52 17.56 -12.32
N LEU A 753 25.47 16.82 -11.95
CA LEU A 753 25.00 15.62 -12.61
C LEU A 753 23.64 15.87 -13.26
N ARG A 754 23.47 15.37 -14.49
CA ARG A 754 22.18 15.28 -15.15
C ARG A 754 21.69 13.84 -15.09
N LEU A 755 20.72 13.60 -14.23
CA LEU A 755 20.12 12.28 -14.00
C LEU A 755 18.79 12.18 -14.76
N VAL A 756 18.58 11.10 -15.51
CA VAL A 756 17.30 10.76 -16.13
C VAL A 756 16.64 9.65 -15.31
N PRO A 757 15.61 9.93 -14.49
CA PRO A 757 14.95 8.92 -13.67
C PRO A 757 14.11 7.93 -14.49
N ASN A 758 13.64 8.38 -15.66
CA ASN A 758 12.82 7.57 -16.56
C ASN A 758 13.29 7.70 -18.02
N LEU A 759 13.89 6.64 -18.55
CA LEU A 759 14.43 6.63 -19.92
C LEU A 759 13.36 6.73 -21.02
N LEU A 760 12.08 6.53 -20.69
CA LEU A 760 10.97 6.69 -21.63
C LEU A 760 10.46 8.14 -21.72
N LYS A 761 10.85 9.02 -20.77
CA LYS A 761 10.57 10.46 -20.74
C LYS A 761 11.90 11.24 -20.58
N PRO A 762 12.78 11.23 -21.61
CA PRO A 762 14.13 11.76 -21.51
C PRO A 762 14.21 13.28 -21.31
N ASP A 763 13.11 13.99 -21.57
CA ASP A 763 12.89 15.40 -21.28
C ASP A 763 12.78 15.69 -19.77
N LYS A 764 12.41 14.69 -18.96
CA LYS A 764 12.36 14.82 -17.50
C LYS A 764 13.69 14.43 -16.86
N VAL A 765 14.56 15.43 -16.76
CA VAL A 765 15.86 15.34 -16.09
C VAL A 765 15.82 15.93 -14.68
N GLU A 766 16.59 15.34 -13.78
CA GLU A 766 16.95 15.91 -12.48
C GLU A 766 18.38 16.45 -12.58
N LEU A 767 18.55 17.76 -12.37
CA LEU A 767 19.85 18.39 -12.22
C LEU A 767 20.25 18.32 -10.75
N ILE A 768 21.41 17.73 -10.47
CA ILE A 768 21.89 17.48 -9.12
C ILE A 768 23.26 18.13 -8.97
N GLU A 769 23.37 19.11 -8.07
CA GLU A 769 24.67 19.65 -7.67
C GLU A 769 25.50 18.57 -6.99
N LYS A 770 26.74 18.35 -7.41
CA LYS A 770 27.61 17.33 -6.82
C LYS A 770 27.91 17.60 -5.35
N SER A 771 27.96 18.86 -4.96
CA SER A 771 28.09 19.29 -3.57
C SER A 771 26.91 18.85 -2.69
N SER A 772 25.72 18.65 -3.29
CA SER A 772 24.52 18.15 -2.61
C SER A 772 24.50 16.63 -2.47
N ILE A 773 25.39 15.88 -3.14
CA ILE A 773 25.36 14.41 -3.14
C ILE A 773 25.98 13.87 -1.85
N GLU A 774 25.19 13.15 -1.07
CA GLU A 774 25.64 12.48 0.15
C GLU A 774 26.13 11.06 -0.12
N GLU A 775 25.37 10.31 -0.92
CA GLU A 775 25.67 8.92 -1.24
C GLU A 775 25.35 8.65 -2.71
N ARG A 776 26.29 8.01 -3.41
CA ARG A 776 26.15 7.64 -4.82
C ARG A 776 26.51 6.17 -4.97
N LYS A 777 25.53 5.35 -5.34
CA LYS A 777 25.69 3.91 -5.57
C LYS A 777 25.29 3.54 -6.98
N THR A 778 25.92 2.52 -7.53
CA THR A 778 25.47 1.93 -8.80
C THR A 778 24.46 0.82 -8.55
N SER A 779 23.40 0.76 -9.34
CA SER A 779 22.41 -0.31 -9.34
C SER A 779 22.98 -1.59 -9.92
N GLU A 780 22.65 -2.73 -9.30
CA GLU A 780 22.89 -4.08 -9.87
C GLU A 780 21.80 -4.49 -10.89
N VAL A 781 20.72 -3.70 -10.96
CA VAL A 781 19.60 -3.91 -11.89
C VAL A 781 19.73 -2.94 -13.07
N SER A 782 19.66 -3.48 -14.29
CA SER A 782 19.74 -2.72 -15.54
C SER A 782 18.48 -1.90 -15.79
N SER A 783 18.64 -0.74 -16.44
CA SER A 783 17.52 0.05 -16.94
C SER A 783 16.85 -0.58 -18.17
N MET A 784 17.51 -1.52 -18.86
CA MET A 784 16.88 -2.30 -19.93
C MET A 784 15.89 -3.30 -19.30
N PRO A 785 14.59 -3.23 -19.64
CA PRO A 785 13.59 -4.11 -19.02
C PRO A 785 13.86 -5.60 -19.31
N ALA A 786 13.80 -6.43 -18.27
CA ALA A 786 13.80 -7.87 -18.45
C ALA A 786 12.46 -8.35 -19.03
N GLY A 787 12.50 -9.35 -19.92
CA GLY A 787 11.28 -9.93 -20.51
C GLY A 787 10.69 -9.17 -21.69
N LEU A 788 11.41 -8.19 -22.27
CA LEU A 788 11.01 -7.49 -23.50
C LEU A 788 10.69 -8.45 -24.66
N LEU A 789 11.37 -9.59 -24.71
CA LEU A 789 11.23 -10.57 -25.78
C LEU A 789 10.17 -11.65 -25.48
N ASP A 790 9.51 -11.61 -24.32
CA ASP A 790 8.66 -12.71 -23.83
C ASP A 790 7.38 -12.92 -24.66
N THR A 791 7.01 -11.95 -25.50
CA THR A 791 5.88 -12.00 -26.44
C THR A 791 6.30 -12.33 -27.87
N PHE A 792 7.58 -12.67 -28.09
CA PHE A 792 8.14 -13.02 -29.40
C PHE A 792 8.52 -14.51 -29.44
N THR A 793 8.33 -15.12 -30.59
CA THR A 793 8.69 -16.53 -30.85
C THR A 793 10.20 -16.71 -30.92
N VAL A 794 10.67 -17.96 -30.85
CA VAL A 794 12.09 -18.27 -31.04
C VAL A 794 12.60 -17.73 -32.37
N GLU A 795 11.85 -17.93 -33.44
CA GLU A 795 12.23 -17.49 -34.79
C GLU A 795 12.33 -15.96 -34.88
N GLU A 796 11.36 -15.24 -34.33
CA GLU A 796 11.38 -13.76 -34.29
C GLU A 796 12.55 -13.20 -33.46
N ILE A 797 12.91 -13.86 -32.36
CA ILE A 797 14.06 -13.47 -31.54
C ILE A 797 15.38 -13.76 -32.27
N LEU A 798 15.46 -14.86 -33.02
CA LEU A 798 16.62 -15.17 -33.85
C LEU A 798 16.73 -14.20 -35.03
N ASP A 799 15.62 -13.80 -35.64
CA ASP A 799 15.56 -12.76 -36.66
C ASP A 799 16.00 -11.38 -36.10
N LEU A 800 15.53 -11.00 -34.91
CA LEU A 800 16.01 -9.80 -34.20
C LEU A 800 17.52 -9.87 -33.96
N THR A 801 18.01 -11.02 -33.49
CA THR A 801 19.44 -11.22 -33.24
C THR A 801 20.25 -11.12 -34.55
N ALA A 802 19.72 -11.65 -35.65
CA ALA A 802 20.33 -11.56 -36.97
C ALA A 802 20.34 -10.13 -37.51
N TYR A 803 19.26 -9.37 -37.30
CA TYR A 803 19.19 -7.95 -37.63
C TYR A 803 20.25 -7.15 -36.86
N ILE A 804 20.32 -7.30 -35.53
CA ILE A 804 21.35 -6.62 -34.73
C ILE A 804 22.77 -7.04 -35.15
N ARG A 805 22.98 -8.30 -35.56
CA ARG A 805 24.26 -8.74 -36.14
C ARG A 805 24.57 -8.05 -37.47
N SER A 806 23.57 -7.92 -38.34
CA SER A 806 23.73 -7.34 -39.69
C SER A 806 24.10 -5.87 -39.70
N VAL A 807 23.85 -5.15 -38.59
CA VAL A 807 24.21 -3.74 -38.46
C VAL A 807 25.63 -3.52 -37.93
N ALA A 808 26.40 -4.60 -37.73
CA ALA A 808 27.84 -4.51 -37.46
C ALA A 808 28.59 -4.13 -38.75
N PRO A 809 29.56 -3.20 -38.70
CA PRO A 809 30.34 -2.81 -39.88
C PRO A 809 31.25 -3.95 -40.36
N GLU A 810 31.54 -4.00 -41.67
CA GLU A 810 32.41 -5.02 -42.25
C GLU A 810 33.84 -4.99 -41.66
N PRO A 811 34.47 -6.16 -41.46
CA PRO A 811 35.82 -6.23 -40.90
C PRO A 811 36.83 -5.47 -41.76
N GLY A 812 37.36 -4.36 -41.24
CA GLY A 812 38.34 -3.48 -41.91
C GLY A 812 37.87 -2.05 -42.18
N SER A 813 36.60 -1.72 -41.93
CA SER A 813 36.12 -0.33 -42.03
C SER A 813 36.56 0.50 -40.81
N PRO A 814 37.01 1.75 -40.99
CA PRO A 814 37.40 2.61 -39.86
C PRO A 814 36.21 2.85 -38.94
N ALA A 815 36.43 2.75 -37.62
CA ALA A 815 35.39 3.01 -36.64
C ALA A 815 34.82 4.43 -36.84
N PRO A 816 33.48 4.60 -36.90
CA PRO A 816 32.90 5.94 -36.95
C PRO A 816 33.32 6.72 -35.70
N LYS A 817 33.75 7.98 -35.90
CA LYS A 817 34.23 8.88 -34.84
C LYS A 817 33.15 9.23 -33.84
#